data_AF-A0A7K2MC76-F1
#
_entry.id   AF-A0A7K2MC76-F1
#
_cell.length_a   1.000
_cell.length_b   1.000
_cell.length_c   1.000
_cell.angle_alpha   90.00
_cell.angle_beta   90.00
_cell.angle_gamma   90.00
#
_symmetry.space_group_name_H-M   'P 1'
#
loop_
_entity.id
_entity.type
_entity.pdbx_description
1 polymer ?
#
loop_
_entity_poly.entity_id
_entity_poly.type
_entity_poly.pdbx_seq_one_letter_code
_entity_poly.pdbx_strand_id
1 'polypeptide(L)'
;DLMVTGQGEAAKKPVRLGDVATVKQEPAKADSITRTDGRPSLAVAVTMDHDGSAVAISNAVEDKLPGLRKSLGGDAKITTVSDQGPAVAKSIDGLTTEGALGLLFAVLVILVFLASVRSTLVTAVSIPLSVVLALIVLWTRDLSLNMLTLGALTIAIGRVVDDSIVVLENIKRHLGYGEERREAILAAVREVAGAVTSSTLTTVAVFLPIGLVGGMVGELFGPFSLTVTAALLASLLVSLTVVPVLSYWFLRAPKGTPAEAGQARRRAEEKEANSRLTRFYVPVLRFATRRRLTSVLIAVVVLIGTFGMTPLLKTNFFDSGDQKVLSVKQQLRPGASLAATDAAARKVEKLLAGTKGVKDYQVTVGSSGFMAAFGGSTDSNHASYQVMLEDSASADDVRADLEDGLHKLSGIGTTTVNAGDGFGDQDLKVVVKASDANVLRTAAEQVRKTVAGLDDVTDVTSDLSQSVPRVSVRANAKAAAAGFDDQSLGLAVAQSVRGTTAAKAVLDDTERDVVIRSAEPAQTLAQLKNLRLGLVKLSDVATVKLVDGPVSMTRIDGRRAATVTAKPTGDNTGAVSTKLQSKIKALKLPAGATAEIGGVTSDQNDAFKNLGLAMLAAIAIVFLLLVATFRSLAQPLILLVSIPFAATGALGLLIATGTPMGVPAMIGMLMLIGIVVTNAIVLIDLINQYRKQGYGVVEAVLEGGRHRLRPILMTALATIFALLPMALGVTGEGGFIAQPLAVVVIGGLVTSTLLTLLLVPTLYAMLELRKERRAKKREAKRATKTEDLEPAGV
;
A
#
# COMPACT_ATOMS: atom_id res chain seq x y z
N ASP A 1 -61.72 -9.26 18.96
CA ASP A 1 -63.04 -9.09 18.32
C ASP A 1 -62.98 -8.53 16.89
N LEU A 2 -61.97 -8.87 16.10
CA LEU A 2 -61.97 -8.55 14.66
C LEU A 2 -63.03 -9.40 13.95
N MET A 3 -63.94 -8.74 13.25
CA MET A 3 -65.09 -9.33 12.57
C MET A 3 -64.86 -9.30 11.06
N VAL A 4 -65.01 -10.45 10.39
CA VAL A 4 -64.87 -10.57 8.93
C VAL A 4 -66.25 -10.69 8.30
N THR A 5 -66.57 -9.80 7.35
CA THR A 5 -67.80 -9.85 6.55
C THR A 5 -67.52 -10.55 5.21
N GLY A 6 -68.39 -11.46 4.79
CA GLY A 6 -68.26 -12.12 3.49
C GLY A 6 -68.63 -11.16 2.34
N GLN A 7 -67.92 -11.23 1.22
CA GLN A 7 -68.33 -10.53 -0.01
C GLN A 7 -69.50 -11.27 -0.69
N GLY A 8 -70.65 -10.58 -0.82
CA GLY A 8 -71.86 -11.05 -1.51
C GLY A 8 -73.10 -10.22 -1.12
N GLU A 9 -74.12 -10.17 -2.00
CA GLU A 9 -75.35 -9.37 -1.83
C GLU A 9 -76.23 -9.77 -0.62
N ALA A 10 -76.00 -10.94 -0.02
CA ALA A 10 -76.69 -11.37 1.18
C ALA A 10 -75.81 -11.14 2.43
N ALA A 11 -76.20 -10.17 3.26
CA ALA A 11 -75.55 -9.84 4.53
C ALA A 11 -75.54 -11.05 5.49
N LYS A 12 -74.47 -11.85 5.45
CA LYS A 12 -74.22 -12.91 6.44
C LYS A 12 -73.76 -12.29 7.75
N LYS A 13 -74.15 -12.90 8.88
CA LYS A 13 -73.69 -12.48 10.22
C LYS A 13 -72.14 -12.47 10.24
N PRO A 14 -71.52 -11.42 10.76
CA PRO A 14 -70.06 -11.34 10.85
C PRO A 14 -69.50 -12.49 11.70
N VAL A 15 -68.40 -13.07 11.24
CA VAL A 15 -67.68 -14.17 11.91
C VAL A 15 -66.44 -13.61 12.59
N ARG A 16 -66.10 -14.09 13.79
CA ARG A 16 -64.89 -13.62 14.50
C ARG A 16 -63.66 -14.21 13.82
N LEU A 17 -62.57 -13.44 13.72
CA LEU A 17 -61.30 -13.94 13.19
C LEU A 17 -60.80 -15.19 13.95
N GLY A 18 -61.06 -15.27 15.25
CA GLY A 18 -60.73 -16.42 16.09
C GLY A 18 -61.49 -17.71 15.73
N ASP A 19 -62.61 -17.63 15.00
CA ASP A 19 -63.39 -18.80 14.57
C ASP A 19 -62.78 -19.46 13.31
N VAL A 20 -61.89 -18.74 12.60
CA VAL A 20 -61.31 -19.17 11.31
C VAL A 20 -59.78 -19.19 11.30
N ALA A 21 -59.13 -18.58 12.30
CA ALA A 21 -57.68 -18.50 12.39
C ALA A 21 -57.19 -18.46 13.84
N THR A 22 -56.02 -19.04 14.07
CA THR A 22 -55.29 -18.90 15.34
C THR A 22 -54.29 -17.76 15.24
N VAL A 23 -54.41 -16.75 16.12
CA VAL A 23 -53.49 -15.61 16.19
C VAL A 23 -52.50 -15.85 17.32
N LYS A 24 -51.21 -15.91 17.00
CA LYS A 24 -50.12 -16.08 17.97
C LYS A 24 -48.99 -15.12 17.65
N GLN A 25 -48.38 -14.58 18.70
CA GLN A 25 -47.12 -13.88 18.61
C GLN A 25 -46.00 -14.92 18.71
N GLU A 26 -45.24 -15.09 17.63
CA GLU A 26 -44.13 -16.04 17.57
C GLU A 26 -42.85 -15.27 17.20
N PRO A 27 -41.67 -15.67 17.71
CA PRO A 27 -40.40 -15.19 17.18
C PRO A 27 -40.32 -15.48 15.69
N ALA A 28 -39.82 -14.51 14.91
CA ALA A 28 -39.50 -14.76 13.52
C ALA A 28 -38.50 -15.91 13.40
N LYS A 29 -38.58 -16.68 12.31
CA LYS A 29 -37.60 -17.74 12.04
C LYS A 29 -36.22 -17.08 11.92
N ALA A 30 -35.25 -17.59 12.68
CA ALA A 30 -33.89 -17.09 12.59
C ALA A 30 -33.28 -17.44 11.23
N ASP A 31 -32.82 -16.43 10.51
CA ASP A 31 -32.10 -16.57 9.24
C ASP A 31 -30.58 -16.63 9.46
N SER A 32 -30.12 -16.22 10.63
CA SER A 32 -28.74 -16.36 11.09
C SER A 32 -28.66 -16.62 12.60
N ILE A 33 -27.52 -17.14 13.03
CA ILE A 33 -27.19 -17.36 14.45
C ILE A 33 -25.83 -16.75 14.70
N THR A 34 -25.73 -15.82 15.65
CA THR A 34 -24.46 -15.24 16.08
C THR A 34 -24.08 -15.75 17.47
N ARG A 35 -22.80 -16.09 17.65
CA ARG A 35 -22.22 -16.44 18.95
C ARG A 35 -20.86 -15.81 19.15
N THR A 36 -20.53 -15.51 20.40
CA THR A 36 -19.21 -15.08 20.83
C THR A 36 -18.75 -16.03 21.93
N ASP A 37 -17.58 -16.65 21.75
CA ASP A 37 -17.01 -17.66 22.66
C ASP A 37 -17.99 -18.77 23.06
N GLY A 38 -18.74 -19.25 22.06
CA GLY A 38 -19.73 -20.32 22.22
C GLY A 38 -21.05 -19.90 22.89
N ARG A 39 -21.22 -18.63 23.28
CA ARG A 39 -22.46 -18.10 23.86
C ARG A 39 -23.26 -17.32 22.82
N PRO A 40 -24.60 -17.45 22.77
CA PRO A 40 -25.45 -16.61 21.92
C PRO A 40 -25.16 -15.12 22.14
N SER A 41 -24.96 -14.38 21.05
CA SER A 41 -24.66 -12.94 21.11
C SER A 41 -25.36 -12.17 20.01
N LEU A 42 -25.52 -10.86 20.21
CA LEU A 42 -25.97 -9.93 19.19
C LEU A 42 -24.75 -9.19 18.65
N ALA A 43 -24.50 -9.29 17.34
CA ALA A 43 -23.46 -8.52 16.68
C ALA A 43 -23.96 -7.09 16.40
N VAL A 44 -23.18 -6.10 16.81
CA VAL A 44 -23.39 -4.69 16.46
C VAL A 44 -22.16 -4.24 15.69
N ALA A 45 -22.36 -3.80 14.44
CA ALA A 45 -21.30 -3.26 13.62
C ALA A 45 -21.38 -1.73 13.60
N VAL A 46 -20.25 -1.07 13.83
CA VAL A 46 -20.11 0.38 13.70
C VAL A 46 -19.25 0.64 12.47
N THR A 47 -19.85 1.26 11.45
CA THR A 47 -19.15 1.60 10.19
C THR A 47 -18.80 3.07 10.17
N MET A 48 -17.61 3.35 9.65
CA MET A 48 -17.09 4.69 9.46
C MET A 48 -17.65 5.31 8.18
N ASP A 49 -17.91 6.63 8.21
CA ASP A 49 -18.20 7.42 7.00
C ASP A 49 -16.92 7.68 6.20
N HIS A 50 -17.00 8.18 4.98
CA HIS A 50 -15.84 8.38 4.08
C HIS A 50 -14.71 9.19 4.73
N ASP A 51 -15.05 10.23 5.50
CA ASP A 51 -14.09 11.14 6.15
C ASP A 51 -13.85 10.81 7.64
N GLY A 52 -14.34 9.66 8.10
CA GLY A 52 -14.21 9.27 9.50
C GLY A 52 -12.78 8.85 9.89
N SER A 53 -12.49 8.90 11.19
CA SER A 53 -11.24 8.37 11.77
C SER A 53 -11.52 7.14 12.61
N ALA A 54 -10.90 6.01 12.27
CA ALA A 54 -11.07 4.75 12.98
C ALA A 54 -10.69 4.89 14.46
N VAL A 55 -9.61 5.64 14.75
CA VAL A 55 -9.14 5.90 16.12
C VAL A 55 -10.15 6.76 16.88
N ALA A 56 -10.66 7.84 16.27
CA ALA A 56 -11.62 8.72 16.93
C ALA A 56 -12.95 8.01 17.24
N ILE A 57 -13.43 7.20 16.30
CA ILE A 57 -14.66 6.41 16.46
C ILE A 57 -14.47 5.32 17.52
N SER A 58 -13.36 4.58 17.48
CA SER A 58 -13.01 3.56 18.48
C SER A 58 -13.04 4.15 19.90
N ASN A 59 -12.31 5.26 20.13
CA ASN A 59 -12.29 5.95 21.42
C ASN A 59 -13.70 6.41 21.84
N ALA A 60 -14.47 7.01 20.92
CA ALA A 60 -15.81 7.49 21.22
C ALA A 60 -16.81 6.35 21.54
N VAL A 61 -16.62 5.17 20.94
CA VAL A 61 -17.40 3.97 21.28
C VAL A 61 -16.96 3.43 22.63
N GLU A 62 -15.65 3.30 22.87
CA GLU A 62 -15.09 2.79 24.12
C GLU A 62 -15.51 3.64 25.33
N ASP A 63 -15.51 4.97 25.19
CA ASP A 63 -15.98 5.93 26.20
C ASP A 63 -17.46 5.71 26.59
N LYS A 64 -18.28 5.20 25.66
CA LYS A 64 -19.71 4.91 25.89
C LYS A 64 -19.96 3.52 26.44
N LEU A 65 -19.04 2.57 26.28
CA LEU A 65 -19.24 1.17 26.72
C LEU A 65 -19.53 1.04 28.23
N PRO A 66 -18.87 1.75 29.16
CA PRO A 66 -19.19 1.66 30.58
C PRO A 66 -20.63 2.09 30.91
N GLY A 67 -21.13 3.14 30.23
CA GLY A 67 -22.51 3.60 30.36
C GLY A 67 -23.49 2.55 29.86
N LEU A 68 -23.25 2.03 28.65
CA LEU A 68 -24.08 0.99 28.04
C LEU A 68 -24.13 -0.30 28.87
N ARG A 69 -22.99 -0.73 29.43
CA ARG A 69 -22.91 -1.90 30.33
C ARG A 69 -23.80 -1.73 31.57
N LYS A 70 -23.85 -0.52 32.15
CA LYS A 70 -24.74 -0.21 33.28
C LYS A 70 -26.21 -0.19 32.86
N SER A 71 -26.52 0.36 31.69
CA SER A 71 -27.89 0.49 31.18
C SER A 71 -28.53 -0.85 30.81
N LEU A 72 -27.74 -1.78 30.26
CA LEU A 72 -28.23 -3.10 29.86
C LEU A 72 -28.75 -3.92 31.05
N GLY A 73 -28.10 -3.83 32.21
CA GLY A 73 -28.45 -4.63 33.39
C GLY A 73 -28.33 -6.14 33.15
N GLY A 74 -28.53 -6.94 34.21
CA GLY A 74 -28.35 -8.40 34.15
C GLY A 74 -26.90 -8.83 33.83
N ASP A 75 -26.62 -10.12 33.79
CA ASP A 75 -25.29 -10.68 33.49
C ASP A 75 -24.84 -10.49 32.01
N ALA A 76 -25.32 -9.44 31.33
CA ALA A 76 -25.03 -9.16 29.93
C ALA A 76 -23.59 -8.65 29.75
N LYS A 77 -22.77 -9.36 28.98
CA LYS A 77 -21.38 -9.00 28.66
C LYS A 77 -21.30 -8.34 27.29
N ILE A 78 -20.65 -7.17 27.22
CA ILE A 78 -20.27 -6.55 25.93
C ILE A 78 -18.80 -6.86 25.65
N THR A 79 -18.55 -7.64 24.60
CA THR A 79 -17.22 -8.01 24.10
C THR A 79 -16.96 -7.30 22.78
N THR A 80 -15.81 -6.63 22.65
CA THR A 80 -15.35 -6.05 21.39
C THR A 80 -14.67 -7.15 20.58
N VAL A 81 -15.29 -7.55 19.46
CA VAL A 81 -14.79 -8.64 18.61
C VAL A 81 -13.76 -8.14 17.59
N SER A 82 -13.89 -6.89 17.15
CA SER A 82 -13.02 -6.28 16.15
C SER A 82 -12.98 -4.79 16.34
N ASP A 83 -11.76 -4.25 16.43
CA ASP A 83 -11.52 -2.81 16.47
C ASP A 83 -10.22 -2.49 15.73
N GLN A 84 -10.31 -1.60 14.74
CA GLN A 84 -9.16 -1.14 13.97
C GLN A 84 -8.45 0.04 14.64
N GLY A 85 -9.12 0.77 15.54
CA GLY A 85 -8.61 1.95 16.22
C GLY A 85 -7.27 1.70 16.92
N PRO A 86 -7.15 0.70 17.81
CA PRO A 86 -5.90 0.40 18.51
C PRO A 86 -4.74 0.08 17.56
N ALA A 87 -4.97 -0.71 16.51
CA ALA A 87 -3.93 -1.05 15.54
C ALA A 87 -3.44 0.18 14.75
N VAL A 88 -4.37 1.05 14.33
CA VAL A 88 -4.02 2.30 13.64
C VAL A 88 -3.32 3.27 14.59
N ALA A 89 -3.81 3.44 15.82
CA ALA A 89 -3.20 4.31 16.83
C ALA A 89 -1.78 3.86 17.16
N LYS A 90 -1.58 2.56 17.34
CA LYS A 90 -0.28 1.94 17.58
C LYS A 90 0.68 2.13 16.41
N SER A 91 0.21 1.97 15.18
CA SER A 91 1.01 2.24 13.97
C SER A 91 1.42 3.71 13.86
N ILE A 92 0.53 4.63 14.23
CA ILE A 92 0.81 6.07 14.28
C ILE A 92 1.87 6.37 15.35
N ASP A 93 1.72 5.82 16.56
CA ASP A 93 2.68 6.00 17.66
C ASP A 93 4.06 5.39 17.36
N GLY A 94 4.07 4.24 16.68
CA GLY A 94 5.29 3.61 16.18
C GLY A 94 6.01 4.51 15.19
N LEU A 95 5.30 5.06 14.20
CA LEU A 95 5.89 5.97 13.21
C LEU A 95 6.37 7.29 13.81
N THR A 96 5.63 7.87 14.77
CA THR A 96 6.07 9.09 15.46
C THR A 96 7.31 8.82 16.31
N THR A 97 7.36 7.69 17.01
CA THR A 97 8.54 7.26 17.80
C THR A 97 9.74 7.01 16.91
N GLU A 98 9.58 6.27 15.81
CA GLU A 98 10.63 6.02 14.83
C GLU A 98 11.13 7.32 14.19
N GLY A 99 10.23 8.26 13.88
CA GLY A 99 10.61 9.58 13.38
C GLY A 99 11.31 10.45 14.40
N ALA A 100 10.93 10.38 15.68
CA ALA A 100 11.62 11.07 16.77
C ALA A 100 13.02 10.51 17.02
N LEU A 101 13.17 9.18 17.01
CA LEU A 101 14.47 8.50 17.06
C LEU A 101 15.32 8.85 15.84
N GLY A 102 14.72 8.87 14.66
CA GLY A 102 15.38 9.27 13.42
C GLY A 102 15.90 10.71 13.47
N LEU A 103 15.08 11.65 13.97
CA LEU A 103 15.48 13.03 14.23
C LEU A 103 16.66 13.10 15.23
N LEU A 104 16.59 12.36 16.33
CA LEU A 104 17.66 12.31 17.32
C LEU A 104 18.97 11.82 16.68
N PHE A 105 18.92 10.71 15.93
CA PHE A 105 20.10 10.18 15.25
C PHE A 105 20.66 11.12 14.20
N ALA A 106 19.80 11.81 13.43
CA ALA A 106 20.23 12.84 12.49
C ALA A 106 21.00 13.95 13.21
N VAL A 107 20.47 14.47 14.32
CA VAL A 107 21.12 15.51 15.14
C VAL A 107 22.46 15.02 15.72
N LEU A 108 22.54 13.76 16.17
CA LEU A 108 23.78 13.17 16.67
C LEU A 108 24.84 13.06 15.58
N VAL A 109 24.47 12.60 14.37
CA VAL A 109 25.39 12.53 13.23
C VAL A 109 25.89 13.93 12.86
N ILE A 110 25.00 14.92 12.81
CA ILE A 110 25.36 16.32 12.55
C ILE A 110 26.32 16.85 13.61
N LEU A 111 26.09 16.54 14.89
CA LEU A 111 26.97 16.94 15.99
C LEU A 111 28.38 16.36 15.83
N VAL A 112 28.47 15.07 15.51
CA VAL A 112 29.75 14.37 15.28
C VAL A 112 30.50 15.01 14.11
N PHE A 113 29.79 15.30 13.02
CA PHE A 113 30.42 15.88 11.84
C PHE A 113 30.80 17.34 12.00
N LEU A 114 29.96 18.18 12.62
CA LEU A 114 30.24 19.62 12.77
C LEU A 114 31.20 19.91 13.93
N ALA A 115 31.28 19.01 14.92
CA ALA A 115 32.05 19.17 16.16
C ALA A 115 31.74 20.50 16.88
N SER A 116 30.52 21.02 16.72
CA SER A 116 30.09 22.30 17.27
C SER A 116 28.61 22.29 17.62
N VAL A 117 28.32 22.36 18.92
CA VAL A 117 26.96 22.35 19.48
C VAL A 117 26.10 23.48 18.89
N ARG A 118 26.66 24.68 18.73
CA ARG A 118 25.92 25.83 18.18
C ARG A 118 25.45 25.61 16.74
N SER A 119 26.35 25.12 15.89
CA SER A 119 26.01 24.81 14.49
C SER A 119 24.96 23.70 14.41
N THR A 120 25.13 22.67 15.26
CA THR A 120 24.17 21.57 15.37
C THR A 120 22.80 22.08 15.80
N LEU A 121 22.72 23.00 16.77
CA LEU A 121 21.46 23.56 17.26
C LEU A 121 20.75 24.39 16.18
N VAL A 122 21.49 25.14 15.36
CA VAL A 122 20.89 25.86 14.21
C VAL A 122 20.26 24.89 13.22
N THR A 123 20.95 23.81 12.86
CA THR A 123 20.40 22.78 11.96
C THR A 123 19.26 22.00 12.61
N ALA A 124 19.37 21.65 13.88
CA ALA A 124 18.34 20.91 14.61
C ALA A 124 17.02 21.69 14.69
N VAL A 125 17.05 23.00 14.93
CA VAL A 125 15.85 23.87 14.94
C VAL A 125 15.20 23.97 13.57
N SER A 126 15.97 23.84 12.48
CA SER A 126 15.43 23.88 11.11
C SER A 126 14.48 22.71 10.79
N ILE A 127 14.62 21.57 11.47
CA ILE A 127 13.84 20.36 11.19
C ILE A 127 12.40 20.51 11.67
N PRO A 128 12.11 20.77 12.97
CA PRO A 128 10.75 20.97 13.44
C PRO A 128 10.05 22.12 12.70
N LEU A 129 10.77 23.20 12.39
CA LEU A 129 10.18 24.33 11.68
C LEU A 129 9.71 23.94 10.27
N SER A 130 10.52 23.18 9.53
CA SER A 130 10.14 22.69 8.20
C SER A 130 8.96 21.72 8.27
N VAL A 131 8.95 20.84 9.28
CA VAL A 131 7.83 19.90 9.51
C VAL A 131 6.55 20.66 9.85
N VAL A 132 6.58 21.67 10.72
CA VAL A 132 5.40 22.49 11.08
C VAL A 132 4.85 23.22 9.85
N LEU A 133 5.72 23.80 9.02
CA LEU A 133 5.28 24.42 7.76
C LEU A 133 4.64 23.40 6.82
N ALA A 134 5.17 22.18 6.74
CA ALA A 134 4.55 21.11 5.97
C ALA A 134 3.17 20.73 6.53
N LEU A 135 3.04 20.62 7.86
CA LEU A 135 1.77 20.34 8.54
C LEU A 135 0.72 21.42 8.26
N ILE A 136 1.10 22.70 8.21
CA ILE A 136 0.21 23.80 7.83
C ILE A 136 -0.32 23.62 6.40
N VAL A 137 0.53 23.17 5.47
CA VAL A 137 0.11 22.89 4.09
C VAL A 137 -0.87 21.71 4.05
N LEU A 138 -0.64 20.65 4.82
CA LEU A 138 -1.58 19.52 4.91
C LEU A 138 -2.92 19.95 5.50
N TRP A 139 -2.88 20.77 6.54
CA TRP A 139 -4.08 21.30 7.20
C TRP A 139 -4.92 22.17 6.27
N THR A 140 -4.30 23.02 5.44
CA THR A 140 -5.04 23.84 4.45
C THR A 140 -5.60 23.05 3.26
N ARG A 141 -5.26 21.77 3.14
CA ARG A 141 -5.73 20.85 2.10
C ARG A 141 -6.64 19.74 2.64
N ASP A 142 -7.04 19.84 3.91
CA ASP A 142 -7.87 18.85 4.62
C ASP A 142 -7.30 17.41 4.56
N LEU A 143 -5.97 17.29 4.52
CA LEU A 143 -5.31 15.98 4.53
C LEU A 143 -5.11 15.48 5.95
N SER A 144 -5.58 14.26 6.21
CA SER A 144 -5.44 13.61 7.51
C SER A 144 -3.99 13.20 7.82
N LEU A 145 -3.65 13.19 9.11
CA LEU A 145 -2.45 12.52 9.60
C LEU A 145 -2.74 11.02 9.71
N ASN A 146 -2.14 10.25 8.81
CA ASN A 146 -2.27 8.82 8.72
C ASN A 146 -0.89 8.19 8.52
N MET A 147 -0.82 6.85 8.44
CA MET A 147 0.44 6.13 8.31
C MET A 147 1.26 6.58 7.08
N LEU A 148 0.60 6.95 5.97
CA LEU A 148 1.27 7.38 4.74
C LEU A 148 1.81 8.81 4.87
N THR A 149 1.02 9.75 5.39
CA THR A 149 1.47 11.14 5.57
C THR A 149 2.51 11.28 6.68
N LEU A 150 2.41 10.51 7.77
CA LEU A 150 3.44 10.44 8.81
C LEU A 150 4.71 9.73 8.35
N GLY A 151 4.58 8.64 7.58
CA GLY A 151 5.71 8.00 6.92
C GLY A 151 6.45 8.98 6.01
N ALA A 152 5.72 9.72 5.17
CA ALA A 152 6.27 10.78 4.32
C ALA A 152 7.04 11.84 5.11
N LEU A 153 6.47 12.38 6.20
CA LEU A 153 7.15 13.36 7.06
C LEU A 153 8.41 12.77 7.69
N THR A 154 8.32 11.55 8.19
CA THR A 154 9.44 10.86 8.84
C THR A 154 10.60 10.64 7.88
N ILE A 155 10.31 10.20 6.66
CA ILE A 155 11.34 10.03 5.63
C ILE A 155 11.88 11.39 5.19
N ALA A 156 11.02 12.40 5.09
CA ALA A 156 11.42 13.75 4.76
C ALA A 156 12.39 14.35 5.79
N ILE A 157 12.32 14.00 7.09
CA ILE A 157 13.27 14.50 8.12
C ILE A 157 14.72 14.31 7.67
N GLY A 158 15.08 13.12 7.17
CA GLY A 158 16.45 12.84 6.74
C GLY A 158 16.91 13.70 5.56
N ARG A 159 15.98 14.15 4.69
CA ARG A 159 16.28 14.96 3.49
C ARG A 159 16.10 16.46 3.72
N VAL A 160 15.18 16.86 4.60
CA VAL A 160 14.89 18.27 4.99
C VAL A 160 16.15 18.95 5.55
N VAL A 161 17.02 18.18 6.19
CA VAL A 161 18.25 18.69 6.81
C VAL A 161 19.33 19.03 5.78
N ASP A 162 19.33 18.38 4.61
CA ASP A 162 20.42 18.51 3.63
C ASP A 162 20.63 19.96 3.20
N ASP A 163 19.54 20.67 2.87
CA ASP A 163 19.61 22.05 2.40
C ASP A 163 20.21 22.96 3.50
N SER A 164 19.75 22.79 4.74
CA SER A 164 20.25 23.49 5.92
C SER A 164 21.72 23.17 6.21
N ILE A 165 22.15 21.92 6.06
CA ILE A 165 23.56 21.52 6.22
C ILE A 165 24.43 22.23 5.19
N VAL A 166 24.04 22.20 3.91
CA VAL A 166 24.83 22.78 2.82
C VAL A 166 25.00 24.29 3.00
N VAL A 167 23.94 25.00 3.37
CA VAL A 167 24.00 26.44 3.65
C VAL A 167 24.86 26.73 4.88
N LEU A 168 24.65 26.00 5.98
CA LEU A 168 25.36 26.21 7.24
C LEU A 168 26.87 25.94 7.12
N GLU A 169 27.25 24.84 6.46
CA GLU A 169 28.66 24.50 6.26
C GLU A 169 29.33 25.56 5.37
N ASN A 170 28.63 26.08 4.36
CA ASN A 170 29.17 27.14 3.53
C ASN A 170 29.35 28.46 4.29
N ILE A 171 28.40 28.81 5.16
CA ILE A 171 28.52 29.96 6.07
C ILE A 171 29.71 29.78 7.01
N LYS A 172 29.86 28.60 7.61
CA LYS A 172 30.98 28.28 8.51
C LYS A 172 32.33 28.41 7.81
N ARG A 173 32.39 28.05 6.53
CA ARG A 173 33.58 28.20 5.68
C ARG A 173 33.95 29.67 5.45
N HIS A 174 32.98 30.53 5.07
CA HIS A 174 33.22 31.96 4.86
C HIS A 174 33.63 32.69 6.14
N LEU A 175 32.98 32.35 7.27
CA LEU A 175 33.37 32.87 8.59
C LEU A 175 34.78 32.42 9.00
N GLY A 176 35.25 31.27 8.48
CA GLY A 176 36.62 30.78 8.69
C GLY A 176 37.69 31.54 7.90
N TYR A 177 37.30 32.26 6.84
CA TYR A 177 38.20 33.10 6.04
C TYR A 177 38.46 34.49 6.64
N GLY A 178 37.83 34.81 7.77
CA GLY A 178 38.00 36.09 8.45
C GLY A 178 37.19 37.24 7.86
N GLU A 179 36.21 36.94 7.00
CA GLU A 179 35.26 37.92 6.44
C GLU A 179 34.34 38.52 7.53
N GLU A 180 33.84 39.74 7.30
CA GLU A 180 32.87 40.37 8.21
C GLU A 180 31.59 39.53 8.28
N ARG A 181 31.05 39.30 9.49
CA ARG A 181 30.00 38.30 9.73
C ARG A 181 28.78 38.43 8.81
N ARG A 182 28.34 39.66 8.52
CA ARG A 182 27.19 39.92 7.66
C ARG A 182 27.51 39.63 6.20
N GLU A 183 28.64 40.12 5.71
CA GLU A 183 29.09 39.91 4.33
C GLU A 183 29.38 38.43 4.06
N ALA A 184 30.06 37.76 5.01
CA ALA A 184 30.36 36.33 4.95
C ALA A 184 29.10 35.46 4.78
N ILE A 185 28.04 35.76 5.54
CA ILE A 185 26.78 35.02 5.45
C ILE A 185 26.10 35.28 4.11
N LEU A 186 26.03 36.54 3.65
CA LEU A 186 25.40 36.89 2.39
C LEU A 186 26.16 36.29 1.18
N ALA A 187 27.49 36.32 1.20
CA ALA A 187 28.33 35.70 0.19
C ALA A 187 28.15 34.18 0.18
N ALA A 188 28.20 33.54 1.35
CA ALA A 188 28.00 32.11 1.48
C ALA A 188 26.63 31.64 0.97
N VAL A 189 25.55 32.37 1.29
CA VAL A 189 24.21 32.02 0.82
C VAL A 189 24.10 32.22 -0.69
N ARG A 190 24.63 33.32 -1.25
CA ARG A 190 24.60 33.57 -2.70
C ARG A 190 25.35 32.52 -3.52
N GLU A 191 26.44 31.98 -2.98
CA GLU A 191 27.23 30.95 -3.65
C GLU A 191 26.46 29.63 -3.80
N VAL A 192 25.62 29.26 -2.82
CA VAL A 192 24.95 27.94 -2.79
C VAL A 192 23.45 27.99 -3.09
N ALA A 193 22.80 29.17 -3.01
CA ALA A 193 21.35 29.29 -3.17
C ALA A 193 20.82 28.71 -4.49
N GLY A 194 21.52 28.95 -5.61
CA GLY A 194 21.13 28.43 -6.92
C GLY A 194 21.20 26.90 -6.99
N ALA A 195 22.29 26.32 -6.46
CA ALA A 195 22.49 24.88 -6.42
C ALA A 195 21.47 24.19 -5.51
N VAL A 196 21.23 24.72 -4.30
CA VAL A 196 20.27 24.16 -3.34
C VAL A 196 18.84 24.26 -3.88
N THR A 197 18.44 25.42 -4.41
CA THR A 197 17.10 25.61 -5.01
C THR A 197 16.85 24.64 -6.17
N SER A 198 17.80 24.54 -7.11
CA SER A 198 17.68 23.62 -8.24
C SER A 198 17.61 22.17 -7.76
N SER A 199 18.43 21.81 -6.78
CA SER A 199 18.46 20.47 -6.20
C SER A 199 17.15 20.07 -5.55
N THR A 200 16.55 20.96 -4.76
CA THR A 200 15.29 20.70 -4.07
C THR A 200 14.12 20.67 -5.05
N LEU A 201 14.06 21.61 -6.01
CA LEU A 201 13.05 21.56 -7.08
C LEU A 201 13.15 20.29 -7.92
N THR A 202 14.36 19.81 -8.20
CA THR A 202 14.58 18.54 -8.90
C THR A 202 14.05 17.37 -8.07
N THR A 203 14.25 17.39 -6.76
CA THR A 203 13.73 16.33 -5.85
C THR A 203 12.21 16.37 -5.78
N VAL A 204 11.61 17.56 -5.68
CA VAL A 204 10.15 17.75 -5.71
C VAL A 204 9.55 17.26 -7.02
N ALA A 205 10.20 17.56 -8.15
CA ALA A 205 9.70 17.20 -9.47
C ALA A 205 9.63 15.69 -9.74
N VAL A 206 10.40 14.89 -9.00
CA VAL A 206 10.34 13.42 -9.05
C VAL A 206 9.00 12.88 -8.53
N PHE A 207 8.32 13.63 -7.67
CA PHE A 207 7.02 13.26 -7.10
C PHE A 207 5.84 13.70 -7.96
N LEU A 208 6.06 14.62 -8.90
CA LEU A 208 5.01 15.15 -9.78
C LEU A 208 4.28 14.05 -10.58
N PRO A 209 4.96 13.04 -11.15
CA PRO A 209 4.29 11.96 -11.86
C PRO A 209 3.33 11.14 -10.99
N ILE A 210 3.55 11.04 -9.66
CA ILE A 210 2.66 10.26 -8.77
C ILE A 210 1.26 10.87 -8.75
N GLY A 211 1.15 12.20 -8.79
CA GLY A 211 -0.16 12.87 -8.85
C GLY A 211 -0.94 12.62 -10.15
N LEU A 212 -0.28 12.06 -11.17
CA LEU A 212 -0.90 11.65 -12.44
C LEU A 212 -1.14 10.15 -12.52
N VAL A 213 -0.63 9.36 -11.56
CA VAL A 213 -0.91 7.93 -11.47
C VAL A 213 -2.33 7.77 -10.96
N GLY A 214 -3.22 7.25 -11.80
CA GLY A 214 -4.58 6.91 -11.39
C GLY A 214 -4.66 5.58 -10.62
N GLY A 215 -5.87 5.26 -10.17
CA GLY A 215 -6.15 4.01 -9.46
C GLY A 215 -5.63 4.01 -8.02
N MET A 216 -5.53 2.81 -7.45
CA MET A 216 -5.22 2.57 -6.04
C MET A 216 -3.88 3.18 -5.59
N VAL A 217 -2.85 3.14 -6.44
CA VAL A 217 -1.54 3.73 -6.13
C VAL A 217 -1.62 5.24 -5.99
N GLY A 218 -2.37 5.91 -6.87
CA GLY A 218 -2.58 7.36 -6.83
C GLY A 218 -3.31 7.81 -5.58
N GLU A 219 -4.36 7.08 -5.20
CA GLU A 219 -5.17 7.38 -4.02
C GLU A 219 -4.36 7.25 -2.72
N LEU A 220 -3.51 6.23 -2.64
CA LEU A 220 -2.66 5.99 -1.46
C LEU A 220 -1.46 6.94 -1.41
N PHE A 221 -0.69 7.02 -2.50
CA PHE A 221 0.59 7.73 -2.51
C PHE A 221 0.48 9.18 -2.98
N GLY A 222 -0.69 9.64 -3.41
CA GLY A 222 -0.97 11.05 -3.69
C GLY A 222 -0.76 11.94 -2.46
N PRO A 223 -1.43 11.65 -1.32
CA PRO A 223 -1.17 12.36 -0.06
C PRO A 223 0.29 12.26 0.38
N PHE A 224 0.91 11.07 0.28
CA PHE A 224 2.34 10.88 0.56
C PHE A 224 3.24 11.83 -0.25
N SER A 225 3.01 11.88 -1.57
CA SER A 225 3.74 12.73 -2.52
C SER A 225 3.63 14.22 -2.18
N LEU A 226 2.41 14.67 -1.85
CA LEU A 226 2.15 16.05 -1.47
C LEU A 226 2.81 16.41 -0.13
N THR A 227 2.79 15.49 0.84
CA THR A 227 3.47 15.67 2.13
C THR A 227 4.98 15.81 1.97
N VAL A 228 5.64 14.93 1.21
CA VAL A 228 7.09 15.05 0.95
C VAL A 228 7.39 16.35 0.22
N THR A 229 6.60 16.69 -0.80
CA THR A 229 6.77 17.94 -1.57
C THR A 229 6.68 19.18 -0.67
N ALA A 230 5.65 19.25 0.18
CA ALA A 230 5.47 20.34 1.13
C ALA A 230 6.65 20.44 2.11
N ALA A 231 7.13 19.31 2.64
CA ALA A 231 8.27 19.26 3.54
C ALA A 231 9.58 19.74 2.90
N LEU A 232 9.85 19.36 1.64
CA LEU A 232 11.04 19.80 0.90
C LEU A 232 10.98 21.28 0.51
N LEU A 233 9.82 21.79 0.09
CA LEU A 233 9.67 23.21 -0.19
C LEU A 233 9.79 24.06 1.08
N ALA A 234 9.23 23.57 2.19
CA ALA A 234 9.42 24.18 3.50
C ALA A 234 10.89 24.17 3.93
N SER A 235 11.61 23.06 3.73
CA SER A 235 13.04 22.98 4.07
C SER A 235 13.89 23.94 3.26
N LEU A 236 13.60 24.10 1.96
CA LEU A 236 14.25 25.09 1.12
C LEU A 236 14.01 26.51 1.65
N LEU A 237 12.75 26.85 1.96
CA LEU A 237 12.41 28.16 2.52
C LEU A 237 13.16 28.42 3.83
N VAL A 238 13.16 27.46 4.75
CA VAL A 238 13.84 27.55 6.05
C VAL A 238 15.36 27.66 5.89
N SER A 239 15.96 26.88 4.99
CA SER A 239 17.41 26.87 4.76
C SER A 239 17.94 28.19 4.19
N LEU A 240 17.15 28.90 3.38
CA LEU A 240 17.55 30.17 2.75
C LEU A 240 17.17 31.41 3.58
N THR A 241 16.31 31.27 4.59
CA THR A 241 15.81 32.40 5.40
C THR A 241 16.21 32.28 6.87
N VAL A 242 15.73 31.25 7.55
CA VAL A 242 15.87 31.04 8.99
C VAL A 242 17.29 30.63 9.36
N VAL A 243 17.90 29.71 8.60
CA VAL A 243 19.26 29.23 8.88
C VAL A 243 20.30 30.37 8.81
N PRO A 244 20.29 31.28 7.81
CA PRO A 244 21.16 32.46 7.79
C PRO A 244 20.97 33.40 8.99
N VAL A 245 19.71 33.64 9.40
CA VAL A 245 19.40 34.51 10.55
C VAL A 245 19.90 33.88 11.86
N LEU A 246 19.61 32.60 12.08
CA LEU A 246 20.10 31.87 13.26
C LEU A 246 21.63 31.75 13.25
N SER A 247 22.24 31.60 12.08
CA SER A 247 23.70 31.64 11.91
C SER A 247 24.29 32.99 12.35
N TYR A 248 23.65 34.10 11.96
CA TYR A 248 24.04 35.44 12.38
C TYR A 248 23.89 35.69 13.89
N TRP A 249 23.07 34.93 14.62
CA TRP A 249 23.00 35.03 16.07
C TRP A 249 23.96 34.05 16.77
N PHE A 250 24.00 32.78 16.36
CA PHE A 250 24.68 31.71 17.10
C PHE A 250 26.10 31.37 16.63
N LEU A 251 26.43 31.49 15.33
CA LEU A 251 27.75 31.11 14.81
C LEU A 251 28.80 32.20 15.05
N ARG A 252 29.90 31.84 15.70
CA ARG A 252 31.07 32.73 15.86
C ARG A 252 32.22 32.26 14.97
N ALA A 253 33.10 33.18 14.61
CA ALA A 253 34.36 32.85 13.96
C ALA A 253 35.16 31.83 14.82
N PRO A 254 35.87 30.88 14.20
CA PRO A 254 36.69 29.90 14.91
C PRO A 254 37.70 30.57 15.87
N LYS A 255 37.95 29.97 17.05
CA LYS A 255 38.98 30.46 17.98
C LYS A 255 40.36 30.38 17.31
N GLY A 256 41.13 31.48 17.33
CA GLY A 256 42.47 31.55 16.73
C GLY A 256 42.50 31.96 15.25
N THR A 257 41.39 32.51 14.71
CA THR A 257 41.36 33.12 13.38
C THR A 257 42.30 34.34 13.37
N PRO A 258 43.36 34.36 12.54
CA PRO A 258 44.25 35.51 12.39
C PRO A 258 43.49 36.80 12.05
N ALA A 259 43.97 37.94 12.52
CA ALA A 259 43.39 39.25 12.20
C ALA A 259 43.47 39.58 10.69
N GLU A 260 44.45 39.01 9.98
CA GLU A 260 44.57 39.10 8.54
C GLU A 260 43.78 37.99 7.83
N ALA A 261 42.76 38.38 7.05
CA ALA A 261 41.91 37.47 6.28
C ALA A 261 42.70 36.52 5.36
N GLY A 262 43.81 36.99 4.78
CA GLY A 262 44.69 36.16 3.93
C GLY A 262 45.37 35.02 4.70
N GLN A 263 45.79 35.25 5.94
CA GLN A 263 46.40 34.21 6.79
C GLN A 263 45.35 33.27 7.38
N ALA A 264 44.17 33.78 7.70
CA ALA A 264 43.02 32.98 8.14
C ALA A 264 42.60 31.98 7.06
N ARG A 265 42.50 32.43 5.81
CA ARG A 265 42.17 31.59 4.67
C ARG A 265 43.19 30.48 4.43
N ARG A 266 44.49 30.78 4.44
CA ARG A 266 45.56 29.77 4.28
C ARG A 266 45.53 28.71 5.39
N ARG A 267 45.39 29.11 6.66
CA ARG A 267 45.31 28.15 7.78
C ARG A 267 44.05 27.28 7.72
N ALA A 268 42.93 27.83 7.28
CA ALA A 268 41.70 27.06 7.08
C ALA A 268 41.87 26.03 5.94
N GLU A 269 42.43 26.45 4.81
CA GLU A 269 42.72 25.60 3.65
C GLU A 269 43.72 24.47 3.99
N GLU A 270 44.75 24.74 4.80
CA GLU A 270 45.73 23.75 5.29
C GLU A 270 45.13 22.72 6.26
N LYS A 271 44.15 23.13 7.08
CA LYS A 271 43.48 22.23 8.03
C LYS A 271 42.51 21.28 7.32
N GLU A 272 41.82 21.77 6.29
CA GLU A 272 41.03 20.92 5.37
C GLU A 272 41.92 20.02 4.49
N ALA A 273 43.04 20.58 4.00
CA ALA A 273 44.33 19.91 3.70
C ALA A 273 44.48 18.51 4.28
N ASN A 274 44.53 18.54 5.60
CA ASN A 274 45.10 17.48 6.40
C ASN A 274 44.06 16.59 7.08
N SER A 275 42.78 16.73 6.73
CA SER A 275 41.73 15.86 7.27
C SER A 275 41.96 14.41 6.88
N ARG A 276 41.74 13.49 7.83
CA ARG A 276 41.90 12.04 7.63
C ARG A 276 41.04 11.50 6.47
N LEU A 277 39.82 12.05 6.33
CA LEU A 277 38.90 11.70 5.24
C LEU A 277 39.47 12.09 3.87
N THR A 278 40.02 13.31 3.77
CA THR A 278 40.63 13.83 2.55
C THR A 278 41.86 13.03 2.14
N ARG A 279 42.71 12.63 3.10
CA ARG A 279 43.91 11.81 2.84
C ARG A 279 43.59 10.43 2.27
N PHE A 280 42.45 9.85 2.62
CA PHE A 280 42.00 8.58 2.05
C PHE A 280 41.32 8.77 0.69
N TYR A 281 40.45 9.77 0.57
CA TYR A 281 39.64 9.98 -0.63
C TYR A 281 40.42 10.52 -1.83
N VAL A 282 41.30 11.52 -1.65
CA VAL A 282 42.01 12.17 -2.77
C VAL A 282 42.86 11.18 -3.59
N PRO A 283 43.61 10.23 -2.99
CA PRO A 283 44.31 9.19 -3.75
C PRO A 283 43.37 8.29 -4.56
N VAL A 284 42.23 7.89 -3.99
CA VAL A 284 41.23 7.05 -4.69
C VAL A 284 40.60 7.82 -5.84
N LEU A 285 40.25 9.10 -5.64
CA LEU A 285 39.73 9.96 -6.69
C LEU A 285 40.76 10.20 -7.80
N ARG A 286 42.04 10.40 -7.44
CA ARG A 286 43.14 10.56 -8.40
C ARG A 286 43.39 9.28 -9.20
N PHE A 287 43.29 8.12 -8.56
CA PHE A 287 43.33 6.82 -9.25
C PHE A 287 42.14 6.69 -10.21
N ALA A 288 40.92 6.98 -9.74
CA ALA A 288 39.70 6.84 -10.51
C ALA A 288 39.71 7.75 -11.76
N THR A 289 40.20 8.99 -11.61
CA THR A 289 40.31 9.98 -12.69
C THR A 289 41.45 9.67 -13.67
N ARG A 290 42.57 9.10 -13.20
CA ARG A 290 43.71 8.71 -14.06
C ARG A 290 43.42 7.42 -14.83
N ARG A 291 42.87 6.38 -14.18
CA ARG A 291 42.48 5.09 -14.77
C ARG A 291 40.97 5.02 -15.07
N ARG A 292 40.46 6.08 -15.69
CA ARG A 292 39.04 6.26 -16.08
C ARG A 292 38.39 5.06 -16.78
N LEU A 293 39.10 4.31 -17.63
CA LEU A 293 38.55 3.09 -18.25
C LEU A 293 38.31 1.97 -17.24
N THR A 294 39.21 1.79 -16.27
CA THR A 294 39.06 0.81 -15.20
C THR A 294 37.88 1.17 -14.29
N SER A 295 37.74 2.45 -13.93
CA SER A 295 36.60 2.94 -13.12
C SER A 295 35.26 2.69 -13.81
N VAL A 296 35.18 2.97 -15.12
CA VAL A 296 33.97 2.70 -15.92
C VAL A 296 33.73 1.20 -16.06
N LEU A 297 34.77 0.38 -16.25
CA LEU A 297 34.64 -1.08 -16.31
C LEU A 297 34.07 -1.65 -15.01
N ILE A 298 34.59 -1.20 -13.86
CA ILE A 298 34.06 -1.60 -12.54
C ILE A 298 32.59 -1.21 -12.43
N ALA A 299 32.23 0.01 -12.83
CA ALA A 299 30.84 0.46 -12.83
C ALA A 299 29.96 -0.42 -13.74
N VAL A 300 30.42 -0.80 -14.93
CA VAL A 300 29.68 -1.72 -15.82
C VAL A 300 29.53 -3.10 -15.19
N VAL A 301 30.56 -3.64 -14.55
CA VAL A 301 30.49 -4.94 -13.84
C VAL A 301 29.48 -4.89 -12.70
N VAL A 302 29.50 -3.82 -11.90
CA VAL A 302 28.52 -3.61 -10.82
C VAL A 302 27.11 -3.56 -11.41
N LEU A 303 26.90 -2.81 -12.49
CA LEU A 303 25.59 -2.71 -13.16
C LEU A 303 25.09 -4.05 -13.70
N ILE A 304 25.98 -4.87 -14.29
CA ILE A 304 25.64 -6.23 -14.73
C ILE A 304 25.26 -7.09 -13.52
N GLY A 305 25.99 -6.98 -12.41
CA GLY A 305 25.65 -7.63 -11.15
C GLY A 305 24.26 -7.23 -10.66
N THR A 306 23.90 -5.95 -10.73
CA THR A 306 22.58 -5.43 -10.35
C THR A 306 21.45 -6.08 -11.13
N PHE A 307 21.58 -6.16 -12.47
CA PHE A 307 20.58 -6.86 -13.29
C PHE A 307 20.56 -8.36 -13.03
N GLY A 308 21.70 -8.97 -12.69
CA GLY A 308 21.80 -10.36 -12.26
C GLY A 308 21.13 -10.65 -10.91
N MET A 309 20.95 -9.63 -10.06
CA MET A 309 20.25 -9.75 -8.76
C MET A 309 18.73 -9.67 -8.90
N THR A 310 18.20 -9.10 -9.99
CA THR A 310 16.75 -8.91 -10.20
C THR A 310 15.93 -10.21 -10.07
N PRO A 311 16.35 -11.38 -10.61
CA PRO A 311 15.59 -12.62 -10.48
C PRO A 311 15.53 -13.20 -9.06
N LEU A 312 16.44 -12.77 -8.16
CA LEU A 312 16.49 -13.22 -6.76
C LEU A 312 15.51 -12.47 -5.86
N LEU A 313 14.89 -11.40 -6.37
CA LEU A 313 13.96 -10.57 -5.61
C LEU A 313 12.62 -11.28 -5.44
N LYS A 314 12.15 -11.32 -4.18
CA LYS A 314 10.74 -11.58 -3.91
C LYS A 314 9.92 -10.35 -4.34
N THR A 315 8.71 -10.55 -4.86
CA THR A 315 7.80 -9.47 -5.25
C THR A 315 6.41 -9.71 -4.68
N ASN A 316 5.81 -8.67 -4.10
CA ASN A 316 4.44 -8.66 -3.59
C ASN A 316 3.76 -7.32 -3.93
N PHE A 317 2.47 -7.18 -3.63
CA PHE A 317 1.79 -5.90 -3.82
C PHE A 317 2.02 -4.97 -2.62
N PHE A 318 1.55 -5.43 -1.47
CA PHE A 318 1.82 -4.89 -0.14
C PHE A 318 2.29 -6.03 0.76
N ASP A 319 3.00 -5.71 1.85
CA ASP A 319 3.25 -6.67 2.93
C ASP A 319 1.91 -7.07 3.59
N SER A 320 1.82 -8.08 4.45
CA SER A 320 0.56 -8.39 5.17
C SER A 320 0.47 -7.73 6.54
N GLY A 321 1.60 -7.22 7.07
CA GLY A 321 1.70 -6.60 8.40
C GLY A 321 1.38 -7.57 9.54
N ASP A 322 1.56 -7.12 10.79
CA ASP A 322 1.12 -7.91 11.95
C ASP A 322 -0.41 -7.80 12.08
N GLN A 323 -1.11 -8.92 11.88
CA GLN A 323 -2.56 -8.96 11.93
C GLN A 323 -3.06 -9.52 13.26
N LYS A 324 -3.96 -8.80 13.92
CA LYS A 324 -4.57 -9.25 15.19
C LYS A 324 -5.94 -9.90 15.01
N VAL A 325 -6.44 -10.01 13.78
CA VAL A 325 -7.73 -10.61 13.48
C VAL A 325 -7.62 -11.52 12.28
N LEU A 326 -7.99 -12.79 12.45
CA LEU A 326 -8.14 -13.75 11.36
C LEU A 326 -9.62 -13.95 11.03
N SER A 327 -9.93 -14.18 9.75
CA SER A 327 -11.27 -14.51 9.27
C SER A 327 -11.29 -15.95 8.81
N VAL A 328 -12.14 -16.80 9.41
CA VAL A 328 -12.37 -18.17 8.92
C VAL A 328 -13.70 -18.18 8.20
N LYS A 329 -13.73 -18.70 6.97
CA LYS A 329 -14.96 -18.95 6.23
C LYS A 329 -15.18 -20.45 6.15
N GLN A 330 -16.38 -20.89 6.50
CA GLN A 330 -16.82 -22.27 6.42
C GLN A 330 -18.01 -22.36 5.46
N GLN A 331 -17.94 -23.31 4.54
CA GLN A 331 -18.99 -23.56 3.57
C GLN A 331 -19.34 -25.05 3.53
N LEU A 332 -20.58 -25.36 3.83
CA LEU A 332 -21.15 -26.69 3.67
C LEU A 332 -21.67 -26.88 2.25
N ARG A 333 -22.05 -28.12 1.93
CA ARG A 333 -22.69 -28.45 0.66
C ARG A 333 -23.96 -27.60 0.50
N PRO A 334 -24.20 -27.03 -0.70
CA PRO A 334 -25.40 -26.24 -0.96
C PRO A 334 -26.70 -26.99 -0.62
N GLY A 335 -27.67 -26.26 -0.07
CA GLY A 335 -28.93 -26.83 0.44
C GLY A 335 -28.87 -27.32 1.90
N ALA A 336 -27.72 -27.21 2.59
CA ALA A 336 -27.66 -27.46 4.03
C ALA A 336 -28.52 -26.45 4.81
N SER A 337 -29.31 -26.95 5.75
CA SER A 337 -30.15 -26.13 6.61
C SER A 337 -29.30 -25.36 7.63
N LEU A 338 -29.83 -24.23 8.13
CA LEU A 338 -29.17 -23.43 9.17
C LEU A 338 -28.79 -24.28 10.40
N ALA A 339 -29.64 -25.24 10.79
CA ALA A 339 -29.36 -26.15 11.90
C ALA A 339 -28.21 -27.13 11.61
N ALA A 340 -28.09 -27.62 10.37
CA ALA A 340 -26.98 -28.48 9.98
C ALA A 340 -25.65 -27.71 9.96
N THR A 341 -25.68 -26.48 9.45
CA THR A 341 -24.55 -25.55 9.49
C THR A 341 -24.17 -25.20 10.91
N ASP A 342 -25.14 -24.96 11.81
CA ASP A 342 -24.89 -24.71 13.23
C ASP A 342 -24.15 -25.86 13.91
N ALA A 343 -24.60 -27.09 13.67
CA ALA A 343 -23.98 -28.29 14.23
C ALA A 343 -22.53 -28.47 13.74
N ALA A 344 -22.27 -28.15 12.47
CA ALA A 344 -20.92 -28.15 11.91
C ALA A 344 -20.07 -27.00 12.47
N ALA A 345 -20.66 -25.82 12.66
CA ALA A 345 -19.97 -24.65 13.17
C ALA A 345 -19.47 -24.85 14.59
N ARG A 346 -20.27 -25.50 15.44
CA ARG A 346 -19.88 -25.84 16.82
C ARG A 346 -18.64 -26.72 16.91
N LYS A 347 -18.32 -27.51 15.87
CA LYS A 347 -17.06 -28.27 15.83
C LYS A 347 -15.86 -27.36 15.61
N VAL A 348 -16.01 -26.36 14.73
CA VAL A 348 -14.98 -25.35 14.47
C VAL A 348 -14.80 -24.45 15.69
N GLU A 349 -15.89 -24.02 16.34
CA GLU A 349 -15.83 -23.23 17.58
C GLU A 349 -15.03 -23.95 18.69
N LYS A 350 -15.19 -25.27 18.83
CA LYS A 350 -14.40 -26.06 19.80
C LYS A 350 -12.91 -26.07 19.48
N LEU A 351 -12.54 -26.08 18.19
CA LEU A 351 -11.15 -25.97 17.76
C LEU A 351 -10.60 -24.58 18.10
N LEU A 352 -11.35 -23.53 17.75
CA LEU A 352 -10.97 -22.13 18.03
C LEU A 352 -10.75 -21.89 19.52
N ALA A 353 -11.68 -22.36 20.36
CA ALA A 353 -11.58 -22.25 21.82
C ALA A 353 -10.38 -23.01 22.43
N GLY A 354 -9.89 -24.05 21.75
CA GLY A 354 -8.74 -24.85 22.18
C GLY A 354 -7.41 -24.41 21.58
N THR A 355 -7.40 -23.46 20.64
CA THR A 355 -6.20 -23.04 19.92
C THR A 355 -5.46 -21.98 20.73
N LYS A 356 -4.18 -22.22 21.01
CA LYS A 356 -3.34 -21.27 21.75
C LYS A 356 -3.13 -20.01 20.91
N GLY A 357 -3.28 -18.83 21.52
CA GLY A 357 -3.11 -17.54 20.85
C GLY A 357 -4.41 -16.94 20.28
N VAL A 358 -5.53 -17.66 20.33
CA VAL A 358 -6.87 -17.09 20.11
C VAL A 358 -7.35 -16.47 21.42
N LYS A 359 -7.73 -15.19 21.38
CA LYS A 359 -8.24 -14.42 22.52
C LYS A 359 -9.75 -14.54 22.66
N ASP A 360 -10.47 -14.14 21.61
CA ASP A 360 -11.93 -14.21 21.51
C ASP A 360 -12.30 -14.59 20.06
N TYR A 361 -13.46 -15.21 19.86
CA TYR A 361 -13.99 -15.43 18.52
C TYR A 361 -15.49 -15.14 18.46
N GLN A 362 -15.93 -14.62 17.31
CA GLN A 362 -17.33 -14.50 16.96
C GLN A 362 -17.63 -15.33 15.73
N VAL A 363 -18.67 -16.16 15.79
CA VAL A 363 -19.21 -16.84 14.63
C VAL A 363 -20.56 -16.25 14.25
N THR A 364 -20.78 -16.08 12.96
CA THR A 364 -22.09 -15.85 12.36
C THR A 364 -22.39 -17.02 11.42
N VAL A 365 -23.40 -17.81 11.76
CA VAL A 365 -23.90 -18.95 10.98
C VAL A 365 -25.09 -18.48 10.15
N GLY A 366 -25.11 -18.81 8.86
CA GLY A 366 -26.03 -18.22 7.89
C GLY A 366 -25.65 -16.78 7.55
N SER A 367 -26.58 -16.06 6.94
CA SER A 367 -26.38 -14.67 6.53
C SER A 367 -27.70 -13.93 6.57
N SER A 368 -27.72 -12.80 7.27
CA SER A 368 -28.89 -11.93 7.38
C SER A 368 -28.48 -10.47 7.60
N GLY A 369 -29.41 -9.54 7.41
CA GLY A 369 -29.22 -8.13 7.74
C GLY A 369 -28.21 -7.41 6.84
N PHE A 370 -27.37 -6.55 7.44
CA PHE A 370 -26.42 -5.67 6.75
C PHE A 370 -25.46 -6.45 5.82
N MET A 371 -25.00 -7.64 6.23
CA MET A 371 -24.10 -8.48 5.41
C MET A 371 -24.78 -9.02 4.15
N ALA A 372 -26.07 -9.37 4.21
CA ALA A 372 -26.84 -9.77 3.03
C ALA A 372 -27.13 -8.58 2.10
N ALA A 373 -27.30 -7.37 2.67
CA ALA A 373 -27.56 -6.15 1.92
C ALA A 373 -26.34 -5.62 1.13
N PHE A 374 -25.12 -5.90 1.61
CA PHE A 374 -23.85 -5.51 0.96
C PHE A 374 -23.22 -6.63 0.09
N GLY A 375 -24.02 -7.61 -0.36
CA GLY A 375 -23.57 -8.62 -1.33
C GLY A 375 -23.10 -9.94 -0.73
N GLY A 376 -23.31 -10.18 0.58
CA GLY A 376 -23.12 -11.49 1.19
C GLY A 376 -24.15 -12.52 0.69
N SER A 377 -23.75 -13.78 0.55
CA SER A 377 -24.66 -14.88 0.17
C SER A 377 -25.79 -14.99 1.18
N THR A 378 -27.04 -15.10 0.76
CA THR A 378 -28.21 -15.32 1.66
C THR A 378 -28.40 -16.79 2.04
N ASP A 379 -27.43 -17.64 1.70
CA ASP A 379 -27.55 -19.07 1.89
C ASP A 379 -27.26 -19.48 3.34
N SER A 380 -28.00 -20.47 3.82
CA SER A 380 -27.88 -21.00 5.18
C SER A 380 -26.73 -21.99 5.39
N ASN A 381 -26.00 -22.35 4.33
CA ASN A 381 -24.90 -23.34 4.35
C ASN A 381 -23.53 -22.73 4.63
N HIS A 382 -23.45 -21.48 5.08
CA HIS A 382 -22.19 -20.78 5.36
C HIS A 382 -22.07 -20.39 6.83
N ALA A 383 -20.85 -20.32 7.34
CA ALA A 383 -20.54 -19.67 8.60
C ALA A 383 -19.25 -18.86 8.46
N SER A 384 -19.21 -17.65 9.03
CA SER A 384 -18.04 -16.79 9.07
C SER A 384 -17.60 -16.58 10.51
N TYR A 385 -16.31 -16.72 10.77
CA TYR A 385 -15.70 -16.54 12.08
C TYR A 385 -14.74 -15.36 12.03
N GLN A 386 -14.87 -14.45 12.98
CA GLN A 386 -13.89 -13.43 13.25
C GLN A 386 -13.13 -13.84 14.51
N VAL A 387 -11.83 -14.05 14.38
CA VAL A 387 -10.96 -14.61 15.42
C VAL A 387 -9.97 -13.54 15.83
N MET A 388 -10.13 -13.01 17.05
CA MET A 388 -9.18 -12.06 17.63
C MET A 388 -8.01 -12.82 18.24
N LEU A 389 -6.80 -12.39 17.93
CA LEU A 389 -5.57 -12.97 18.46
C LEU A 389 -5.12 -12.26 19.73
N GLU A 390 -4.40 -12.99 20.57
CA GLU A 390 -3.67 -12.40 21.68
C GLU A 390 -2.55 -11.48 21.17
N ASP A 391 -2.24 -10.40 21.90
CA ASP A 391 -1.25 -9.41 21.44
C ASP A 391 0.13 -10.03 21.18
N SER A 392 0.48 -11.07 21.94
CA SER A 392 1.75 -11.81 21.84
C SER A 392 1.75 -12.96 20.83
N ALA A 393 0.61 -13.28 20.23
CA ALA A 393 0.50 -14.39 19.28
C ALA A 393 0.96 -13.96 17.88
N SER A 394 1.69 -14.86 17.21
CA SER A 394 2.02 -14.74 15.78
C SER A 394 0.80 -15.13 14.96
N ALA A 395 0.36 -14.22 14.09
CA ALA A 395 -0.80 -14.46 13.22
C ALA A 395 -0.60 -15.65 12.29
N ASP A 396 0.62 -15.82 11.76
CA ASP A 396 0.96 -16.92 10.87
C ASP A 396 1.01 -18.27 11.59
N ASP A 397 1.54 -18.30 12.82
CA ASP A 397 1.60 -19.54 13.60
C ASP A 397 0.18 -19.99 13.99
N VAL A 398 -0.64 -19.07 14.51
CA VAL A 398 -2.03 -19.38 14.86
C VAL A 398 -2.81 -19.80 13.62
N ARG A 399 -2.59 -19.13 12.48
CA ARG A 399 -3.23 -19.51 11.21
C ARG A 399 -2.84 -20.93 10.79
N ALA A 400 -1.56 -21.28 10.82
CA ALA A 400 -1.08 -22.60 10.44
C ALA A 400 -1.67 -23.69 11.37
N ASP A 401 -1.72 -23.43 12.68
CA ASP A 401 -2.35 -24.31 13.66
C ASP A 401 -3.86 -24.49 13.40
N LEU A 402 -4.55 -23.40 13.04
CA LEU A 402 -5.96 -23.44 12.67
C LEU A 402 -6.19 -24.23 11.38
N GLU A 403 -5.40 -24.00 10.33
CA GLU A 403 -5.50 -24.72 9.06
C GLU A 403 -5.29 -26.23 9.28
N ASP A 404 -4.24 -26.65 10.00
CA ASP A 404 -3.99 -28.07 10.34
C ASP A 404 -5.11 -28.67 11.20
N GLY A 405 -5.60 -27.92 12.19
CA GLY A 405 -6.72 -28.32 13.03
C GLY A 405 -8.02 -28.51 12.24
N LEU A 406 -8.31 -27.61 11.30
CA LEU A 406 -9.49 -27.67 10.43
C LEU A 406 -9.42 -28.87 9.48
N HIS A 407 -8.25 -29.17 8.91
CA HIS A 407 -8.07 -30.33 8.03
C HIS A 407 -8.35 -31.68 8.71
N LYS A 408 -8.19 -31.76 10.04
CA LYS A 408 -8.47 -32.97 10.84
C LYS A 408 -9.96 -33.16 11.16
N LEU A 409 -10.79 -32.13 10.98
CA LEU A 409 -12.21 -32.19 11.31
C LEU A 409 -13.04 -32.78 10.17
N SER A 410 -13.93 -33.71 10.50
CA SER A 410 -14.84 -34.33 9.53
C SER A 410 -16.25 -33.74 9.57
N GLY A 411 -16.86 -33.60 8.39
CA GLY A 411 -18.23 -33.11 8.22
C GLY A 411 -18.40 -31.61 8.50
N ILE A 412 -17.33 -30.82 8.36
CA ILE A 412 -17.37 -29.35 8.51
C ILE A 412 -17.48 -28.59 7.17
N GLY A 413 -17.44 -29.29 6.04
CA GLY A 413 -17.41 -28.64 4.72
C GLY A 413 -16.02 -28.15 4.33
N THR A 414 -15.96 -27.19 3.41
CA THR A 414 -14.71 -26.51 3.01
C THR A 414 -14.49 -25.31 3.91
N THR A 415 -13.27 -25.15 4.43
CA THR A 415 -12.87 -24.01 5.25
C THR A 415 -11.70 -23.28 4.64
N THR A 416 -11.70 -21.96 4.75
CA THR A 416 -10.57 -21.10 4.36
C THR A 416 -10.25 -20.16 5.51
N VAL A 417 -8.96 -20.01 5.82
CA VAL A 417 -8.48 -19.08 6.85
C VAL A 417 -7.75 -17.93 6.17
N ASN A 418 -8.27 -16.73 6.33
CA ASN A 418 -7.75 -15.52 5.72
C ASN A 418 -7.24 -14.57 6.80
N ALA A 419 -6.13 -13.91 6.48
CA ALA A 419 -5.60 -12.81 7.26
C ALA A 419 -6.40 -11.55 6.89
N GLY A 420 -7.53 -11.34 7.58
CA GLY A 420 -8.44 -10.20 7.38
C GLY A 420 -9.24 -10.25 6.07
N ASP A 421 -10.30 -9.42 5.97
CA ASP A 421 -11.09 -9.18 4.75
C ASP A 421 -10.69 -7.86 4.04
N GLY A 422 -9.49 -7.33 4.32
CA GLY A 422 -9.03 -5.99 3.91
C GLY A 422 -7.98 -5.96 2.80
N PHE A 423 -7.32 -4.80 2.66
CA PHE A 423 -6.26 -4.42 1.70
C PHE A 423 -5.06 -5.40 1.55
N GLY A 424 -5.00 -6.44 2.37
CA GLY A 424 -3.95 -7.47 2.42
C GLY A 424 -4.35 -8.83 1.84
N ASP A 425 -5.53 -8.97 1.19
CA ASP A 425 -5.88 -10.18 0.45
C ASP A 425 -4.90 -10.40 -0.71
N GLN A 426 -4.00 -11.38 -0.58
CA GLN A 426 -3.00 -11.72 -1.60
C GLN A 426 -3.40 -12.92 -2.46
N ASP A 427 -4.67 -13.33 -2.41
CA ASP A 427 -5.16 -14.47 -3.17
C ASP A 427 -5.03 -14.24 -4.68
N LEU A 428 -4.55 -15.28 -5.37
CA LEU A 428 -4.51 -15.35 -6.81
C LEU A 428 -5.92 -15.63 -7.33
N LYS A 429 -6.46 -14.72 -8.14
CA LYS A 429 -7.81 -14.85 -8.71
C LYS A 429 -7.73 -15.01 -10.23
N VAL A 430 -8.38 -16.03 -10.76
CA VAL A 430 -8.57 -16.24 -12.20
C VAL A 430 -10.05 -16.16 -12.52
N VAL A 431 -10.43 -15.13 -13.26
CA VAL A 431 -11.81 -14.90 -13.70
C VAL A 431 -12.02 -15.61 -15.03
N VAL A 432 -12.91 -16.59 -15.03
CA VAL A 432 -13.34 -17.32 -16.23
C VAL A 432 -14.68 -16.73 -16.67
N LYS A 433 -14.77 -16.24 -17.91
CA LYS A 433 -15.99 -15.67 -18.50
C LYS A 433 -16.46 -16.55 -19.65
N ALA A 434 -17.77 -16.84 -19.72
CA ALA A 434 -18.40 -17.48 -20.87
C ALA A 434 -19.90 -17.16 -20.94
N SER A 435 -20.48 -17.16 -22.14
CA SER A 435 -21.92 -16.90 -22.31
C SER A 435 -22.79 -18.12 -21.96
N ASP A 436 -22.28 -19.33 -22.25
CA ASP A 436 -22.95 -20.60 -21.97
C ASP A 436 -22.52 -21.17 -20.61
N ALA A 437 -23.49 -21.72 -19.86
CA ALA A 437 -23.26 -22.22 -18.51
C ALA A 437 -22.42 -23.51 -18.46
N ASN A 438 -22.59 -24.40 -19.45
CA ASN A 438 -21.83 -25.65 -19.53
C ASN A 438 -20.40 -25.39 -19.98
N VAL A 439 -20.22 -24.44 -20.92
CA VAL A 439 -18.91 -23.94 -21.33
C VAL A 439 -18.19 -23.31 -20.14
N LEU A 440 -18.86 -22.43 -19.38
CA LEU A 440 -18.30 -21.81 -18.17
C LEU A 440 -17.85 -22.87 -17.16
N ARG A 441 -18.70 -23.86 -16.87
CA ARG A 441 -18.38 -24.94 -15.92
C ARG A 441 -17.17 -25.75 -16.34
N THR A 442 -17.10 -26.12 -17.62
CA THR A 442 -15.98 -26.91 -18.16
C THR A 442 -14.68 -26.11 -18.11
N ALA A 443 -14.74 -24.83 -18.51
CA ALA A 443 -13.59 -23.92 -18.49
C ALA A 443 -13.11 -23.66 -17.05
N ALA A 444 -14.03 -23.37 -16.12
CA ALA A 444 -13.71 -23.12 -14.71
C ALA A 444 -13.06 -24.34 -14.05
N GLU A 445 -13.54 -25.55 -14.32
CA GLU A 445 -12.90 -26.78 -13.81
C GLU A 445 -11.53 -27.03 -14.42
N GLN A 446 -11.33 -26.74 -15.70
CA GLN A 446 -10.00 -26.82 -16.34
C GLN A 446 -9.03 -25.82 -15.71
N VAL A 447 -9.47 -24.59 -15.48
CA VAL A 447 -8.68 -23.56 -14.80
C VAL A 447 -8.36 -23.99 -13.37
N ARG A 448 -9.36 -24.41 -12.59
CA ARG A 448 -9.19 -24.90 -11.21
C ARG A 448 -8.14 -26.01 -11.12
N LYS A 449 -8.23 -27.02 -11.99
CA LYS A 449 -7.24 -28.12 -12.04
C LYS A 449 -5.84 -27.63 -12.42
N THR A 450 -5.75 -26.67 -13.34
CA THR A 450 -4.46 -26.10 -13.75
C THR A 450 -3.82 -25.30 -12.62
N VAL A 451 -4.62 -24.52 -11.88
CA VAL A 451 -4.18 -23.76 -10.71
C VAL A 451 -3.76 -24.70 -9.59
N ALA A 452 -4.56 -25.73 -9.29
CA ALA A 452 -4.25 -26.74 -8.26
C ALA A 452 -3.01 -27.60 -8.56
N GLY A 453 -2.52 -27.59 -9.80
CA GLY A 453 -1.28 -28.27 -10.20
C GLY A 453 -0.02 -27.41 -10.03
N LEU A 454 -0.12 -26.22 -9.45
CA LEU A 454 1.04 -25.39 -9.10
C LEU A 454 1.58 -25.79 -7.72
N ASP A 455 2.89 -25.92 -7.58
CA ASP A 455 3.52 -26.34 -6.31
C ASP A 455 3.43 -25.27 -5.21
N ASP A 456 3.30 -24.00 -5.59
CA ASP A 456 3.36 -22.84 -4.70
C ASP A 456 1.97 -22.27 -4.34
N VAL A 457 0.89 -23.07 -4.42
CA VAL A 457 -0.47 -22.64 -4.07
C VAL A 457 -1.23 -23.68 -3.23
N THR A 458 -2.09 -23.19 -2.35
CA THR A 458 -3.04 -23.98 -1.54
C THR A 458 -4.47 -23.44 -1.71
N ASP A 459 -5.44 -24.13 -1.11
CA ASP A 459 -6.82 -23.68 -0.98
C ASP A 459 -7.48 -23.25 -2.30
N VAL A 460 -7.23 -24.01 -3.36
CA VAL A 460 -7.79 -23.73 -4.69
C VAL A 460 -9.28 -24.00 -4.70
N THR A 461 -10.06 -22.92 -4.71
CA THR A 461 -11.53 -22.93 -4.68
C THR A 461 -12.10 -22.27 -5.93
N SER A 462 -13.38 -22.53 -6.20
CA SER A 462 -14.13 -21.83 -7.25
C SER A 462 -15.45 -21.36 -6.68
N ASP A 463 -15.80 -20.11 -6.99
CA ASP A 463 -17.10 -19.54 -6.64
C ASP A 463 -18.25 -20.03 -7.55
N LEU A 464 -17.95 -20.87 -8.54
CA LEU A 464 -18.95 -21.37 -9.48
C LEU A 464 -19.99 -22.15 -8.67
N SER A 465 -21.17 -21.55 -8.56
CA SER A 465 -22.25 -22.07 -7.76
C SER A 465 -22.61 -23.48 -8.20
N GLN A 466 -22.55 -24.42 -7.25
CA GLN A 466 -23.05 -25.77 -7.51
C GLN A 466 -24.57 -25.70 -7.65
N SER A 467 -25.11 -26.50 -8.57
CA SER A 467 -26.53 -26.57 -8.79
C SER A 467 -27.20 -27.23 -7.58
N VAL A 468 -28.15 -26.54 -6.95
CA VAL A 468 -28.98 -27.15 -5.90
C VAL A 468 -30.28 -27.66 -6.50
N PRO A 469 -30.83 -28.74 -5.96
CA PRO A 469 -32.18 -29.14 -6.29
C PRO A 469 -33.18 -28.09 -5.81
N ARG A 470 -33.91 -27.47 -6.73
CA ARG A 470 -35.02 -26.56 -6.46
C ARG A 470 -36.33 -27.19 -6.89
N VAL A 471 -37.40 -26.88 -6.17
CA VAL A 471 -38.75 -27.28 -6.60
C VAL A 471 -39.22 -26.29 -7.65
N SER A 472 -39.32 -26.73 -8.90
CA SER A 472 -39.92 -25.95 -9.98
C SER A 472 -41.40 -26.31 -10.09
N VAL A 473 -42.23 -25.27 -10.02
CA VAL A 473 -43.65 -25.31 -10.34
C VAL A 473 -43.84 -24.54 -11.64
N ARG A 474 -44.35 -25.20 -12.68
CA ARG A 474 -44.70 -24.55 -13.95
C ARG A 474 -46.14 -24.87 -14.30
N ALA A 475 -46.93 -23.87 -14.69
CA ALA A 475 -48.29 -24.10 -15.16
C ALA A 475 -48.27 -25.11 -16.32
N ASN A 476 -49.24 -26.03 -16.32
CA ASN A 476 -49.49 -26.92 -17.44
C ASN A 476 -50.69 -26.40 -18.25
N ALA A 477 -51.03 -27.08 -19.35
CA ALA A 477 -52.13 -26.66 -20.23
C ALA A 477 -53.51 -26.57 -19.53
N LYS A 478 -53.69 -27.20 -18.36
CA LYS A 478 -54.94 -27.19 -17.59
C LYS A 478 -55.03 -26.02 -16.60
N ALA A 479 -53.93 -25.29 -16.36
CA ALA A 479 -53.89 -24.15 -15.44
C ALA A 479 -54.87 -23.04 -15.85
N ALA A 480 -54.85 -22.67 -17.13
CA ALA A 480 -55.70 -21.60 -17.66
C ALA A 480 -57.20 -21.95 -17.52
N ALA A 481 -57.58 -23.21 -17.73
CA ALA A 481 -58.95 -23.68 -17.54
C ALA A 481 -59.39 -23.66 -16.06
N ALA A 482 -58.43 -23.71 -15.13
CA ALA A 482 -58.66 -23.55 -13.70
C ALA A 482 -58.51 -22.09 -13.22
N GLY A 483 -58.35 -21.13 -14.14
CA GLY A 483 -58.24 -19.70 -13.83
C GLY A 483 -56.86 -19.25 -13.35
N PHE A 484 -55.82 -20.07 -13.54
CA PHE A 484 -54.45 -19.75 -13.12
C PHE A 484 -53.55 -19.46 -14.33
N ASP A 485 -52.82 -18.35 -14.25
CA ASP A 485 -51.61 -18.07 -15.03
C ASP A 485 -50.35 -18.32 -14.17
N ASP A 486 -49.16 -18.21 -14.76
CA ASP A 486 -47.91 -18.48 -14.03
C ASP A 486 -47.73 -17.56 -12.80
N GLN A 487 -48.23 -16.32 -12.86
CA GLN A 487 -48.10 -15.34 -11.78
C GLN A 487 -49.04 -15.64 -10.61
N SER A 488 -50.32 -15.84 -10.88
CA SER A 488 -51.34 -16.19 -9.87
C SER A 488 -51.09 -17.56 -9.25
N LEU A 489 -50.63 -18.54 -10.03
CA LEU A 489 -50.20 -19.84 -9.54
C LEU A 489 -48.98 -19.71 -8.62
N GLY A 490 -47.98 -18.95 -9.05
CA GLY A 490 -46.77 -18.68 -8.27
C GLY A 490 -47.09 -18.00 -6.94
N LEU A 491 -47.98 -17.00 -6.96
CA LEU A 491 -48.49 -16.36 -5.75
C LEU A 491 -49.18 -17.38 -4.87
N ALA A 492 -50.19 -18.10 -5.34
CA ALA A 492 -50.97 -19.06 -4.53
C ALA A 492 -50.07 -20.13 -3.87
N VAL A 493 -49.06 -20.62 -4.58
CA VAL A 493 -48.04 -21.52 -4.03
C VAL A 493 -47.18 -20.84 -2.97
N ALA A 494 -46.71 -19.62 -3.21
CA ALA A 494 -45.92 -18.86 -2.24
C ALA A 494 -46.71 -18.57 -0.95
N GLN A 495 -47.98 -18.16 -1.07
CA GLN A 495 -48.87 -17.91 0.08
C GLN A 495 -49.08 -19.19 0.91
N SER A 496 -49.23 -20.33 0.24
CA SER A 496 -49.47 -21.62 0.90
C SER A 496 -48.23 -22.18 1.61
N VAL A 497 -47.03 -21.87 1.11
CA VAL A 497 -45.76 -22.39 1.65
C VAL A 497 -45.13 -21.45 2.68
N ARG A 498 -45.08 -20.15 2.40
CA ARG A 498 -44.40 -19.14 3.23
C ARG A 498 -45.36 -18.22 3.98
N GLY A 499 -46.63 -18.18 3.58
CA GLY A 499 -47.58 -17.18 4.05
C GLY A 499 -47.45 -15.85 3.29
N THR A 500 -48.27 -14.89 3.68
CA THR A 500 -48.26 -13.51 3.18
C THR A 500 -48.16 -12.52 4.33
N THR A 501 -47.27 -11.55 4.21
CA THR A 501 -47.33 -10.36 5.07
C THR A 501 -48.55 -9.56 4.66
N ALA A 502 -49.57 -9.55 5.50
CA ALA A 502 -50.86 -8.92 5.24
C ALA A 502 -50.88 -7.46 5.72
N ALA A 503 -50.15 -7.16 6.78
CA ALA A 503 -50.03 -5.82 7.34
C ALA A 503 -48.75 -5.70 8.17
N LYS A 504 -48.44 -4.48 8.58
CA LYS A 504 -47.50 -4.20 9.65
C LYS A 504 -48.25 -3.55 10.81
N ALA A 505 -47.93 -3.96 12.04
CA ALA A 505 -48.54 -3.44 13.24
C ALA A 505 -47.46 -2.92 14.19
N VAL A 506 -47.69 -1.75 14.77
CA VAL A 506 -46.80 -1.21 15.82
C VAL A 506 -47.26 -1.80 17.16
N LEU A 507 -46.42 -2.64 17.75
CA LEU A 507 -46.61 -3.18 19.10
C LEU A 507 -45.38 -2.81 19.92
N ASP A 508 -45.59 -2.17 21.07
CA ASP A 508 -44.54 -1.74 22.00
C ASP A 508 -43.48 -0.86 21.29
N ASP A 509 -43.96 0.15 20.54
CA ASP A 509 -43.16 1.06 19.71
C ASP A 509 -42.27 0.36 18.66
N THR A 510 -42.53 -0.91 18.36
CA THR A 510 -41.80 -1.69 17.37
C THR A 510 -42.73 -2.11 16.24
N GLU A 511 -42.33 -1.85 15.00
CA GLU A 511 -43.05 -2.32 13.82
C GLU A 511 -42.88 -3.84 13.65
N ARG A 512 -43.97 -4.58 13.57
CA ARG A 512 -43.99 -6.05 13.43
C ARG A 512 -44.83 -6.47 12.23
N ASP A 513 -44.33 -7.44 11.48
CA ASP A 513 -45.07 -8.03 10.37
C ASP A 513 -46.22 -8.92 10.86
N VAL A 514 -47.41 -8.69 10.32
CA VAL A 514 -48.59 -9.55 10.49
C VAL A 514 -48.64 -10.53 9.32
N VAL A 515 -48.19 -11.76 9.56
CA VAL A 515 -48.11 -12.80 8.53
C VAL A 515 -49.27 -13.76 8.63
N ILE A 516 -50.00 -13.94 7.53
CA ILE A 516 -51.03 -14.97 7.38
C ILE A 516 -50.37 -16.20 6.76
N ARG A 517 -50.41 -17.33 7.46
CA ARG A 517 -49.87 -18.60 6.99
C ARG A 517 -50.95 -19.68 6.98
N SER A 518 -50.82 -20.65 6.09
CA SER A 518 -51.65 -21.87 6.14
C SER A 518 -51.47 -22.57 7.50
N ALA A 519 -52.55 -23.13 8.04
CA ALA A 519 -52.49 -23.96 9.24
C ALA A 519 -51.67 -25.24 9.01
N GLU A 520 -51.69 -25.75 7.78
CA GLU A 520 -50.91 -26.90 7.32
C GLU A 520 -50.08 -26.47 6.10
N PRO A 521 -48.93 -25.80 6.29
CA PRO A 521 -48.07 -25.43 5.17
C PRO A 521 -47.41 -26.68 4.58
N ALA A 522 -47.26 -26.72 3.25
CA ALA A 522 -46.59 -27.83 2.58
C ALA A 522 -45.08 -27.81 2.90
N GLN A 523 -44.59 -28.81 3.62
CA GLN A 523 -43.18 -28.96 4.01
C GLN A 523 -42.41 -29.95 3.12
N THR A 524 -43.13 -30.79 2.36
CA THR A 524 -42.54 -31.80 1.48
C THR A 524 -43.03 -31.64 0.04
N LEU A 525 -42.26 -32.17 -0.93
CA LEU A 525 -42.66 -32.19 -2.33
C LEU A 525 -44.00 -32.90 -2.56
N ALA A 526 -44.27 -33.97 -1.80
CA ALA A 526 -45.52 -34.71 -1.88
C ALA A 526 -46.72 -33.89 -1.38
N GLN A 527 -46.55 -33.18 -0.25
CA GLN A 527 -47.56 -32.23 0.25
C GLN A 527 -47.78 -31.08 -0.73
N LEU A 528 -46.71 -30.56 -1.34
CA LEU A 528 -46.82 -29.49 -2.33
C LEU A 528 -47.60 -29.94 -3.57
N LYS A 529 -47.34 -31.15 -4.08
CA LYS A 529 -48.11 -31.72 -5.20
C LYS A 529 -49.60 -31.88 -4.88
N ASN A 530 -49.91 -32.24 -3.64
CA ASN A 530 -51.28 -32.42 -3.15
C ASN A 530 -51.93 -31.14 -2.64
N LEU A 531 -51.24 -29.99 -2.69
CA LEU A 531 -51.75 -28.71 -2.25
C LEU A 531 -53.01 -28.35 -3.05
N ARG A 532 -54.10 -28.01 -2.36
CA ARG A 532 -55.37 -27.62 -2.99
C ARG A 532 -55.39 -26.11 -3.25
N LEU A 533 -55.64 -25.74 -4.49
CA LEU A 533 -55.86 -24.36 -4.93
C LEU A 533 -57.32 -24.25 -5.39
N GLY A 534 -58.21 -23.90 -4.46
CA GLY A 534 -59.66 -23.99 -4.68
C GLY A 534 -60.13 -25.45 -4.84
N LEU A 535 -60.75 -25.78 -5.97
CA LEU A 535 -61.29 -27.12 -6.25
C LEU A 535 -60.28 -28.08 -6.91
N VAL A 536 -59.09 -27.61 -7.29
CA VAL A 536 -58.08 -28.39 -8.02
C VAL A 536 -56.83 -28.61 -7.17
N LYS A 537 -56.10 -29.71 -7.40
CA LYS A 537 -54.78 -29.92 -6.78
C LYS A 537 -53.70 -29.26 -7.63
N LEU A 538 -52.61 -28.85 -7.00
CA LEU A 538 -51.46 -28.26 -7.69
C LEU A 538 -50.90 -29.19 -8.78
N SER A 539 -50.89 -30.51 -8.55
CA SER A 539 -50.48 -31.49 -9.56
C SER A 539 -51.35 -31.52 -10.81
N ASP A 540 -52.61 -31.10 -10.72
CA ASP A 540 -53.56 -31.15 -11.82
C ASP A 540 -53.34 -29.97 -12.79
N VAL A 541 -52.91 -28.84 -12.23
CA VAL A 541 -52.72 -27.56 -12.96
C VAL A 541 -51.24 -27.17 -13.14
N ALA A 542 -50.30 -27.86 -12.51
CA ALA A 542 -48.88 -27.54 -12.59
C ALA A 542 -47.98 -28.77 -12.64
N THR A 543 -46.89 -28.67 -13.39
CA THR A 543 -45.78 -29.63 -13.33
C THR A 543 -44.88 -29.27 -12.16
N VAL A 544 -44.91 -30.08 -11.11
CA VAL A 544 -44.07 -29.91 -9.91
C VAL A 544 -42.94 -30.94 -9.92
N LYS A 545 -41.71 -30.48 -10.18
CA LYS A 545 -40.51 -31.35 -10.25
C LYS A 545 -39.35 -30.73 -9.50
N LEU A 546 -38.49 -31.59 -8.95
CA LEU A 546 -37.17 -31.19 -8.51
C LEU A 546 -36.32 -30.98 -9.76
N VAL A 547 -35.75 -29.78 -9.92
CA VAL A 547 -34.83 -29.46 -11.00
C VAL A 547 -33.60 -28.84 -10.40
N ASP A 548 -32.44 -29.12 -10.98
CA ASP A 548 -31.21 -28.48 -10.55
C ASP A 548 -31.20 -27.03 -11.07
N GLY A 549 -30.84 -26.08 -10.21
CA GLY A 549 -30.61 -24.69 -10.60
C GLY A 549 -29.42 -24.06 -9.87
N PRO A 550 -28.74 -23.07 -10.47
CA PRO A 550 -27.66 -22.36 -9.80
C PRO A 550 -28.21 -21.57 -8.62
N VAL A 551 -27.52 -21.59 -7.47
CA VAL A 551 -27.87 -20.76 -6.30
C VAL A 551 -27.60 -19.27 -6.54
N SER A 552 -26.55 -18.97 -7.29
CA SER A 552 -26.16 -17.61 -7.66
C SER A 552 -25.58 -17.59 -9.07
N MET A 553 -25.70 -16.45 -9.75
CA MET A 553 -25.10 -16.25 -11.07
C MET A 553 -24.33 -14.94 -11.09
N THR A 554 -23.01 -15.04 -11.04
CA THR A 554 -22.12 -13.90 -11.15
C THR A 554 -21.97 -13.48 -12.60
N ARG A 555 -22.02 -12.17 -12.86
CA ARG A 555 -21.75 -11.59 -14.18
C ARG A 555 -20.74 -10.46 -14.05
N ILE A 556 -19.77 -10.43 -14.96
CA ILE A 556 -18.77 -9.37 -15.09
C ILE A 556 -18.83 -8.90 -16.54
N ASP A 557 -19.01 -7.59 -16.73
CA ASP A 557 -19.21 -6.95 -18.05
C ASP A 557 -20.35 -7.58 -18.85
N GLY A 558 -21.44 -7.96 -18.18
CA GLY A 558 -22.62 -8.59 -18.80
C GLY A 558 -22.48 -10.07 -19.17
N ARG A 559 -21.28 -10.67 -19.04
CA ARG A 559 -21.03 -12.10 -19.31
C ARG A 559 -21.05 -12.90 -18.01
N ARG A 560 -21.50 -14.16 -18.05
CA ARG A 560 -21.42 -15.04 -16.86
C ARG A 560 -19.95 -15.27 -16.52
N ALA A 561 -19.64 -15.23 -15.24
CA ALA A 561 -18.28 -15.37 -14.74
C ALA A 561 -18.21 -16.35 -13.58
N ALA A 562 -17.06 -17.01 -13.45
CA ALA A 562 -16.66 -17.78 -12.29
C ALA A 562 -15.23 -17.39 -11.92
N THR A 563 -14.98 -17.14 -10.65
CA THR A 563 -13.66 -16.84 -10.09
C THR A 563 -13.10 -18.11 -9.48
N VAL A 564 -11.90 -18.50 -9.94
CA VAL A 564 -11.06 -19.49 -9.27
C VAL A 564 -10.09 -18.74 -8.38
N THR A 565 -10.11 -19.01 -7.09
CA THR A 565 -9.27 -18.38 -6.08
C THR A 565 -8.26 -19.39 -5.57
N ALA A 566 -7.00 -18.98 -5.40
CA ALA A 566 -5.93 -19.81 -4.86
C ALA A 566 -5.01 -18.98 -3.98
N LYS A 567 -4.58 -19.57 -2.86
CA LYS A 567 -3.72 -18.90 -1.90
C LYS A 567 -2.25 -19.23 -2.19
N PRO A 568 -1.35 -18.24 -2.32
CA PRO A 568 0.08 -18.51 -2.47
C PRO A 568 0.67 -19.02 -1.14
N THR A 569 1.59 -19.99 -1.20
CA THR A 569 2.22 -20.58 0.01
C THR A 569 3.38 -19.76 0.58
N GLY A 570 3.79 -18.67 -0.07
CA GLY A 570 4.83 -17.78 0.42
C GLY A 570 4.76 -16.38 -0.19
N ASP A 571 5.60 -15.49 0.32
CA ASP A 571 5.53 -14.03 0.10
C ASP A 571 5.95 -13.56 -1.30
N ASN A 572 6.35 -14.47 -2.19
CA ASN A 572 6.73 -14.14 -3.56
C ASN A 572 5.57 -14.35 -4.54
N THR A 573 4.49 -13.58 -4.34
CA THR A 573 3.28 -13.67 -5.14
C THR A 573 3.52 -13.37 -6.62
N GLY A 574 4.50 -12.52 -6.96
CA GLY A 574 4.80 -12.19 -8.36
C GLY A 574 5.42 -13.35 -9.14
N ALA A 575 6.24 -14.21 -8.53
CA ALA A 575 6.75 -15.41 -9.19
C ALA A 575 5.64 -16.43 -9.47
N VAL A 576 4.74 -16.63 -8.49
CA VAL A 576 3.60 -17.54 -8.64
C VAL A 576 2.60 -17.00 -9.67
N SER A 577 2.34 -15.69 -9.66
CA SER A 577 1.53 -14.99 -10.67
C SER A 577 2.09 -15.16 -12.09
N THR A 578 3.41 -15.00 -12.27
CA THR A 578 4.05 -15.17 -13.58
C THR A 578 3.94 -16.60 -14.09
N LYS A 579 4.16 -17.59 -13.21
CA LYS A 579 3.95 -19.02 -13.52
C LYS A 579 2.49 -19.28 -13.90
N LEU A 580 1.54 -18.79 -13.10
CA LEU A 580 0.10 -18.91 -13.34
C LEU A 580 -0.29 -18.30 -14.69
N GLN A 581 0.18 -17.09 -14.99
CA GLN A 581 -0.09 -16.42 -16.27
C GLN A 581 0.41 -17.23 -17.46
N SER A 582 1.60 -17.83 -17.37
CA SER A 582 2.13 -18.70 -18.43
C SER A 582 1.25 -19.94 -18.64
N LYS A 583 0.78 -20.57 -17.55
CA LYS A 583 -0.05 -21.78 -17.58
C LYS A 583 -1.44 -21.49 -18.14
N ILE A 584 -2.07 -20.39 -17.72
CA ILE A 584 -3.40 -19.98 -18.21
C ILE A 584 -3.33 -19.58 -19.69
N LYS A 585 -2.29 -18.86 -20.13
CA LYS A 585 -2.10 -18.53 -21.56
C LYS A 585 -1.87 -19.77 -22.43
N ALA A 586 -1.23 -20.80 -21.90
CA ALA A 586 -1.01 -22.06 -22.61
C ALA A 586 -2.26 -22.99 -22.60
N LEU A 587 -3.22 -22.74 -21.72
CA LEU A 587 -4.41 -23.57 -21.56
C LEU A 587 -5.39 -23.34 -22.71
N LYS A 588 -5.75 -24.43 -23.42
CA LYS A 588 -6.78 -24.39 -24.46
C LYS A 588 -8.15 -24.54 -23.84
N LEU A 589 -8.87 -23.42 -23.70
CA LEU A 589 -10.23 -23.39 -23.21
C LEU A 589 -11.26 -23.72 -24.32
N PRO A 590 -12.47 -24.17 -23.97
CA PRO A 590 -13.54 -24.38 -24.93
C PRO A 590 -13.91 -23.08 -25.67
N ALA A 591 -14.40 -23.19 -26.90
CA ALA A 591 -14.80 -22.03 -27.69
C ALA A 591 -15.86 -21.18 -26.94
N GLY A 592 -15.63 -19.88 -26.87
CA GLY A 592 -16.50 -18.94 -26.17
C GLY A 592 -16.20 -18.76 -24.66
N ALA A 593 -15.17 -19.44 -24.13
CA ALA A 593 -14.63 -19.17 -22.80
C ALA A 593 -13.33 -18.36 -22.87
N THR A 594 -13.17 -17.42 -21.94
CA THR A 594 -11.93 -16.67 -21.71
C THR A 594 -11.54 -16.77 -20.24
N ALA A 595 -10.25 -16.88 -19.93
CA ALA A 595 -9.73 -16.80 -18.57
C ALA A 595 -8.72 -15.66 -18.47
N GLU A 596 -8.93 -14.80 -17.49
CA GLU A 596 -8.10 -13.63 -17.22
C GLU A 596 -7.70 -13.66 -15.75
N ILE A 597 -6.47 -13.26 -15.45
CA ILE A 597 -6.05 -13.08 -14.06
C ILE A 597 -6.66 -11.77 -13.57
N GLY A 598 -7.33 -11.81 -12.42
CA GLY A 598 -7.95 -10.67 -11.77
C GLY A 598 -7.48 -10.49 -10.33
N GLY A 599 -8.16 -9.60 -9.60
CA GLY A 599 -7.83 -9.29 -8.20
C GLY A 599 -6.48 -8.61 -8.03
N VAL A 600 -5.88 -8.79 -6.85
CA VAL A 600 -4.67 -8.09 -6.41
C VAL A 600 -3.47 -8.34 -7.33
N THR A 601 -3.43 -9.48 -8.02
CA THR A 601 -2.39 -9.74 -9.02
C THR A 601 -2.48 -8.80 -10.23
N SER A 602 -3.69 -8.51 -10.70
CA SER A 602 -3.89 -7.53 -11.77
C SER A 602 -3.51 -6.14 -11.29
N ASP A 603 -3.99 -5.76 -10.10
CA ASP A 603 -3.71 -4.46 -9.48
C ASP A 603 -2.20 -4.25 -9.27
N GLN A 604 -1.47 -5.29 -8.85
CA GLN A 604 -0.02 -5.27 -8.70
C GLN A 604 0.69 -5.02 -10.04
N ASN A 605 0.29 -5.72 -11.10
CA ASN A 605 0.90 -5.54 -12.43
C ASN A 605 0.65 -4.14 -12.98
N ASP A 606 -0.59 -3.64 -12.85
CA ASP A 606 -0.95 -2.29 -13.28
C ASP A 606 -0.21 -1.22 -12.45
N ALA A 607 -0.14 -1.39 -11.13
CA ALA A 607 0.64 -0.55 -10.24
C ALA A 607 2.13 -0.52 -10.61
N PHE A 608 2.76 -1.68 -10.82
CA PHE A 608 4.18 -1.78 -11.17
C PHE A 608 4.46 -1.15 -12.53
N LYS A 609 3.57 -1.36 -13.51
CA LYS A 609 3.67 -0.70 -14.82
C LYS A 609 3.54 0.81 -14.69
N ASN A 610 2.56 1.30 -13.95
CA ASN A 610 2.31 2.73 -13.77
C ASN A 610 3.46 3.40 -12.98
N LEU A 611 3.98 2.75 -11.94
CA LEU A 611 5.15 3.24 -11.20
C LEU A 611 6.43 3.20 -12.03
N GLY A 612 6.61 2.18 -12.87
CA GLY A 612 7.68 2.12 -13.86
C GLY A 612 7.63 3.30 -14.84
N LEU A 613 6.45 3.60 -15.38
CA LEU A 613 6.22 4.77 -16.22
C LEU A 613 6.43 6.08 -15.45
N ALA A 614 6.00 6.16 -14.20
CA ALA A 614 6.21 7.32 -13.33
C ALA A 614 7.71 7.56 -13.06
N MET A 615 8.51 6.51 -12.84
CA MET A 615 9.98 6.62 -12.72
C MET A 615 10.63 7.13 -14.01
N LEU A 616 10.20 6.63 -15.18
CA LEU A 616 10.70 7.11 -16.47
C LEU A 616 10.34 8.59 -16.70
N ALA A 617 9.10 8.97 -16.39
CA ALA A 617 8.65 10.35 -16.44
C ALA A 617 9.44 11.25 -15.46
N ALA A 618 9.69 10.77 -14.24
CA ALA A 618 10.51 11.47 -13.25
C ALA A 618 11.94 11.69 -13.76
N ILE A 619 12.58 10.67 -14.35
CA ILE A 619 13.91 10.80 -14.97
C ILE A 619 13.90 11.84 -16.09
N ALA A 620 12.85 11.86 -16.93
CA ALA A 620 12.71 12.83 -18.00
C ALA A 620 12.52 14.27 -17.48
N ILE A 621 11.68 14.46 -16.46
CA ILE A 621 11.47 15.77 -15.83
C ILE A 621 12.76 16.26 -15.16
N VAL A 622 13.45 15.39 -14.41
CA VAL A 622 14.75 15.67 -13.82
C VAL A 622 15.76 16.06 -14.89
N PHE A 623 15.82 15.34 -16.02
CA PHE A 623 16.68 15.70 -17.13
C PHE A 623 16.42 17.13 -17.62
N LEU A 624 15.15 17.50 -17.85
CA LEU A 624 14.77 18.83 -18.32
C LEU A 624 15.17 19.93 -17.32
N LEU A 625 14.94 19.71 -16.02
CA LEU A 625 15.34 20.64 -14.97
C LEU A 625 16.87 20.81 -14.88
N LEU A 626 17.61 19.71 -15.01
CA LEU A 626 19.07 19.73 -15.02
C LEU A 626 19.63 20.45 -16.25
N VAL A 627 19.01 20.27 -17.43
CA VAL A 627 19.39 21.00 -18.65
C VAL A 627 19.18 22.50 -18.45
N ALA A 628 18.05 22.90 -17.86
CA ALA A 628 17.78 24.30 -17.55
C ALA A 628 18.78 24.87 -16.52
N THR A 629 19.15 24.07 -15.51
CA THR A 629 20.08 24.46 -14.44
C THR A 629 21.51 24.63 -14.95
N PHE A 630 22.06 23.63 -15.63
CA PHE A 630 23.45 23.61 -16.06
C PHE A 630 23.68 24.24 -17.45
N ARG A 631 22.61 24.59 -18.17
CA ARG A 631 22.67 25.09 -19.56
C ARG A 631 23.51 24.17 -20.46
N SER A 632 23.40 22.86 -20.24
CA SER A 632 24.21 21.83 -20.90
C SER A 632 23.40 20.56 -21.06
N LEU A 633 23.51 19.89 -22.22
CA LEU A 633 22.87 18.58 -22.46
C LEU A 633 23.72 17.41 -21.95
N ALA A 634 25.04 17.59 -21.86
CA ALA A 634 25.96 16.52 -21.50
C ALA A 634 26.07 16.32 -19.99
N GLN A 635 26.08 17.41 -19.21
CA GLN A 635 26.22 17.33 -17.76
C GLN A 635 25.04 16.59 -17.10
N PRO A 636 23.77 16.86 -17.45
CA PRO A 636 22.63 16.11 -16.94
C PRO A 636 22.71 14.60 -17.19
N LEU A 637 23.17 14.19 -18.38
CA LEU A 637 23.30 12.77 -18.71
C LEU A 637 24.32 12.07 -17.80
N ILE A 638 25.41 12.74 -17.43
CA ILE A 638 26.39 12.22 -16.46
C ILE A 638 25.75 12.01 -15.09
N LEU A 639 24.91 12.97 -14.67
CA LEU A 639 24.22 12.89 -13.38
C LEU A 639 23.23 11.72 -13.37
N LEU A 640 22.45 11.53 -14.43
CA LEU A 640 21.48 10.44 -14.53
C LEU A 640 22.11 9.04 -14.53
N VAL A 641 23.37 8.91 -14.98
CA VAL A 641 24.10 7.63 -14.90
C VAL A 641 24.21 7.12 -13.46
N SER A 642 24.15 7.99 -12.44
CA SER A 642 24.18 7.57 -11.02
C SER A 642 22.89 6.88 -10.53
N ILE A 643 21.77 7.03 -11.24
CA ILE A 643 20.46 6.48 -10.82
C ILE A 643 20.44 4.94 -10.86
N PRO A 644 20.81 4.25 -11.96
CA PRO A 644 20.90 2.79 -11.98
C PRO A 644 21.81 2.21 -10.88
N PHE A 645 22.83 2.95 -10.46
CA PHE A 645 23.74 2.54 -9.40
C PHE A 645 23.13 2.64 -8.00
N ALA A 646 22.20 3.56 -7.78
CA ALA A 646 21.41 3.60 -6.56
C ALA A 646 20.52 2.36 -6.44
N ALA A 647 19.95 1.89 -7.55
CA ALA A 647 19.17 0.64 -7.55
C ALA A 647 20.01 -0.56 -7.10
N THR A 648 21.32 -0.56 -7.32
CA THR A 648 22.20 -1.68 -6.89
C THR A 648 22.17 -1.88 -5.38
N GLY A 649 22.29 -0.79 -4.62
CA GLY A 649 22.26 -0.86 -3.16
C GLY A 649 20.86 -1.12 -2.62
N ALA A 650 19.84 -0.54 -3.26
CA ALA A 650 18.45 -0.80 -2.92
C ALA A 650 18.09 -2.28 -3.07
N LEU A 651 18.34 -2.86 -4.25
CA LEU A 651 18.08 -4.27 -4.53
C LEU A 651 18.94 -5.20 -3.66
N GLY A 652 20.20 -4.85 -3.46
CA GLY A 652 21.10 -5.62 -2.60
C GLY A 652 20.66 -5.67 -1.15
N LEU A 653 20.19 -4.55 -0.61
CA LEU A 653 19.71 -4.52 0.76
C LEU A 653 18.36 -5.25 0.90
N LEU A 654 17.43 -5.09 -0.04
CA LEU A 654 16.17 -5.84 -0.06
C LEU A 654 16.39 -7.37 -0.05
N ILE A 655 17.37 -7.85 -0.82
CA ILE A 655 17.72 -9.28 -0.85
C ILE A 655 18.35 -9.71 0.48
N ALA A 656 19.26 -8.90 1.03
CA ALA A 656 19.93 -9.20 2.28
C ALA A 656 18.98 -9.22 3.48
N THR A 657 17.96 -8.36 3.50
CA THR A 657 16.93 -8.30 4.55
C THR A 657 15.76 -9.24 4.31
N GLY A 658 15.68 -9.86 3.13
CA GLY A 658 14.56 -10.73 2.75
C GLY A 658 13.23 -9.99 2.53
N THR A 659 13.25 -8.65 2.49
CA THR A 659 12.05 -7.82 2.30
C THR A 659 11.64 -7.82 0.82
N PRO A 660 10.38 -8.18 0.49
CA PRO A 660 9.92 -8.18 -0.89
C PRO A 660 9.91 -6.79 -1.55
N MET A 661 10.10 -6.78 -2.86
CA MET A 661 9.91 -5.59 -3.70
C MET A 661 8.42 -5.41 -3.98
N GLY A 662 7.76 -4.60 -3.14
CA GLY A 662 6.38 -4.17 -3.31
C GLY A 662 6.21 -2.72 -3.75
N VAL A 663 4.97 -2.23 -3.74
CA VAL A 663 4.65 -0.82 -4.09
C VAL A 663 5.43 0.18 -3.21
N PRO A 664 5.52 0.02 -1.86
CA PRO A 664 6.32 0.93 -1.02
C PRO A 664 7.81 0.98 -1.40
N ALA A 665 8.40 -0.16 -1.77
CA ALA A 665 9.79 -0.25 -2.21
C ALA A 665 10.03 0.48 -3.55
N MET A 666 9.09 0.38 -4.50
CA MET A 666 9.15 1.13 -5.76
C MET A 666 9.04 2.65 -5.54
N ILE A 667 8.20 3.08 -4.60
CA ILE A 667 8.13 4.49 -4.19
C ILE A 667 9.47 4.93 -3.61
N GLY A 668 10.10 4.12 -2.74
CA GLY A 668 11.46 4.37 -2.27
C GLY A 668 12.48 4.51 -3.40
N MET A 669 12.39 3.68 -4.46
CA MET A 669 13.26 3.80 -5.64
C MET A 669 13.00 5.08 -6.42
N LEU A 670 11.74 5.48 -6.55
CA LEU A 670 11.38 6.76 -7.14
C LEU A 670 11.99 7.91 -6.33
N MET A 671 11.90 7.90 -4.99
CA MET A 671 12.54 8.89 -4.12
C MET A 671 14.05 8.97 -4.32
N LEU A 672 14.72 7.82 -4.46
CA LEU A 672 16.17 7.77 -4.71
C LEU A 672 16.57 8.55 -5.96
N ILE A 673 15.75 8.61 -7.01
CA ILE A 673 16.05 9.40 -8.21
C ILE A 673 16.36 10.85 -7.84
N GLY A 674 15.53 11.47 -6.98
CA GLY A 674 15.71 12.86 -6.56
C GLY A 674 16.88 13.05 -5.58
N ILE A 675 16.99 12.15 -4.60
CA ILE A 675 18.02 12.20 -3.56
C ILE A 675 19.43 12.02 -4.16
N VAL A 676 19.60 11.06 -5.05
CA VAL A 676 20.89 10.74 -5.69
C VAL A 676 21.35 11.89 -6.58
N VAL A 677 20.42 12.43 -7.39
CA VAL A 677 20.72 13.55 -8.28
C VAL A 677 21.06 14.81 -7.48
N THR A 678 20.44 15.04 -6.33
CA THR A 678 20.72 16.19 -5.46
C THR A 678 22.20 16.31 -5.09
N ASN A 679 22.79 15.25 -4.55
CA ASN A 679 24.19 15.27 -4.14
C ASN A 679 25.13 15.51 -5.33
N ALA A 680 24.76 14.99 -6.50
CA ALA A 680 25.53 15.11 -7.72
C ALA A 680 25.42 16.52 -8.36
N ILE A 681 24.26 17.19 -8.27
CA ILE A 681 24.06 18.57 -8.72
C ILE A 681 25.05 19.49 -8.02
N VAL A 682 25.08 19.47 -6.68
CA VAL A 682 25.91 20.40 -5.91
C VAL A 682 27.41 20.14 -6.12
N LEU A 683 27.79 18.87 -6.34
CA LEU A 683 29.18 18.53 -6.69
C LEU A 683 29.59 19.09 -8.06
N ILE A 684 28.77 18.89 -9.10
CA ILE A 684 29.06 19.40 -10.45
C ILE A 684 29.03 20.92 -10.49
N ASP A 685 28.12 21.56 -9.76
CA ASP A 685 28.07 23.01 -9.68
C ASP A 685 29.39 23.58 -9.11
N LEU A 686 29.89 23.03 -8.00
CA LEU A 686 31.17 23.47 -7.43
C LEU A 686 32.36 23.23 -8.39
N ILE A 687 32.38 22.09 -9.08
CA ILE A 687 33.40 21.83 -10.12
C ILE A 687 33.33 22.88 -11.24
N ASN A 688 32.12 23.24 -11.69
CA ASN A 688 31.92 24.28 -12.69
C ASN A 688 32.36 25.67 -12.18
N GLN A 689 32.18 25.96 -10.89
CA GLN A 689 32.67 27.20 -10.28
C GLN A 689 34.21 27.25 -10.30
N TYR A 690 34.91 26.19 -9.90
CA TYR A 690 36.38 26.12 -10.01
C TYR A 690 36.86 26.20 -11.47
N ARG A 691 36.13 25.62 -12.42
CA ARG A 691 36.43 25.79 -13.86
C ARG A 691 36.34 27.25 -14.30
N LYS A 692 35.34 27.99 -13.83
CA LYS A 692 35.22 29.45 -14.10
C LYS A 692 36.34 30.26 -13.44
N GLN A 693 36.92 29.77 -12.35
CA GLN A 693 38.08 30.38 -11.68
C GLN A 693 39.42 30.07 -12.37
N GLY A 694 39.43 29.33 -13.50
CA GLY A 694 40.61 29.07 -14.31
C GLY A 694 41.29 27.72 -14.06
N TYR A 695 40.78 26.88 -13.16
CA TYR A 695 41.36 25.57 -12.87
C TYR A 695 41.25 24.60 -14.06
N GLY A 696 42.27 23.76 -14.25
CA GLY A 696 42.24 22.66 -15.23
C GLY A 696 41.15 21.63 -14.90
N VAL A 697 40.68 20.85 -15.89
CA VAL A 697 39.54 19.89 -15.69
C VAL A 697 39.79 18.96 -14.51
N VAL A 698 40.98 18.36 -14.45
CA VAL A 698 41.32 17.38 -13.41
C VAL A 698 41.50 18.06 -12.05
N GLU A 699 42.05 19.26 -12.03
CA GLU A 699 42.30 20.02 -10.81
C GLU A 699 40.99 20.52 -10.18
N ALA A 700 40.09 21.08 -11.00
CA ALA A 700 38.75 21.48 -10.57
C ALA A 700 37.92 20.30 -10.02
N VAL A 701 38.07 19.11 -10.63
CA VAL A 701 37.42 17.88 -10.15
C VAL A 701 37.99 17.42 -8.80
N LEU A 702 39.31 17.49 -8.63
CA LEU A 702 39.97 17.11 -7.37
C LEU A 702 39.58 18.06 -6.24
N GLU A 703 39.63 19.38 -6.47
CA GLU A 703 39.27 20.34 -5.42
C GLU A 703 37.77 20.39 -5.15
N GLY A 704 36.93 20.34 -6.20
CA GLY A 704 35.48 20.23 -6.02
C GLY A 704 35.09 18.97 -5.24
N GLY A 705 35.68 17.83 -5.58
CA GLY A 705 35.47 16.57 -4.88
C GLY A 705 35.93 16.63 -3.42
N ARG A 706 37.09 17.24 -3.16
CA ARG A 706 37.65 17.38 -1.81
C ARG A 706 36.76 18.24 -0.91
N HIS A 707 36.30 19.39 -1.38
CA HIS A 707 35.44 20.28 -0.59
C HIS A 707 34.02 19.74 -0.38
N ARG A 708 33.55 18.84 -1.25
CA ARG A 708 32.21 18.22 -1.11
C ARG A 708 32.20 16.88 -0.38
N LEU A 709 33.35 16.24 -0.19
CA LEU A 709 33.43 14.93 0.49
C LEU A 709 32.73 14.93 1.85
N ARG A 710 33.09 15.88 2.74
CA ARG A 710 32.53 15.94 4.09
C ARG A 710 31.04 16.31 4.08
N PRO A 711 30.58 17.35 3.34
CA PRO A 711 29.16 17.63 3.21
C PRO A 711 28.34 16.45 2.68
N ILE A 712 28.80 15.77 1.62
CA ILE A 712 28.08 14.65 0.99
C ILE A 712 28.00 13.44 1.93
N LEU A 713 29.09 13.11 2.65
CA LEU A 713 29.06 12.02 3.64
C LEU A 713 28.20 12.37 4.84
N MET A 714 28.21 13.64 5.27
CA MET A 714 27.40 14.10 6.40
C MET A 714 25.91 13.98 6.08
N THR A 715 25.47 14.45 4.91
CA THR A 715 24.07 14.35 4.48
C THR A 715 23.65 12.89 4.33
N ALA A 716 24.42 12.10 3.58
CA ALA A 716 24.12 10.68 3.37
C ALA A 716 24.02 9.90 4.68
N LEU A 717 24.97 10.08 5.62
CA LEU A 717 24.92 9.40 6.90
C LEU A 717 23.79 9.92 7.78
N ALA A 718 23.52 11.23 7.81
CA ALA A 718 22.40 11.77 8.57
C ALA A 718 21.06 11.17 8.09
N THR A 719 20.84 11.07 6.78
CA THR A 719 19.65 10.42 6.22
C THR A 719 19.62 8.92 6.51
N ILE A 720 20.75 8.20 6.36
CA ILE A 720 20.81 6.75 6.63
C ILE A 720 20.47 6.47 8.10
N PHE A 721 21.07 7.20 9.04
CA PHE A 721 20.83 7.03 10.47
C PHE A 721 19.44 7.54 10.90
N ALA A 722 18.88 8.53 10.20
CA ALA A 722 17.50 8.96 10.43
C ALA A 722 16.48 7.88 10.06
N LEU A 723 16.74 7.12 8.99
CA LEU A 723 15.87 6.06 8.51
C LEU A 723 16.13 4.71 9.17
N LEU A 724 17.24 4.56 9.90
CA LEU A 724 17.67 3.29 10.49
C LEU A 724 16.65 2.69 11.46
N PRO A 725 16.00 3.43 12.39
CA PRO A 725 14.99 2.88 13.28
C PRO A 725 13.80 2.26 12.52
N MET A 726 13.38 2.93 11.44
CA MET A 726 12.28 2.51 10.59
C MET A 726 12.65 1.29 9.73
N ALA A 727 13.87 1.24 9.18
CA ALA A 727 14.34 0.11 8.39
C ALA A 727 14.57 -1.16 9.22
N LEU A 728 14.91 -1.00 10.51
CA LEU A 728 15.03 -2.12 11.45
C LEU A 728 13.68 -2.51 12.06
N GLY A 729 12.64 -1.68 11.89
CA GLY A 729 11.33 -1.90 12.49
C GLY A 729 11.42 -2.01 14.02
N VAL A 730 12.17 -1.12 14.69
CA VAL A 730 12.47 -1.22 16.13
C VAL A 730 11.20 -1.30 16.99
N THR A 731 10.10 -0.70 16.53
CA THR A 731 8.80 -0.75 17.21
C THR A 731 7.99 -2.01 16.88
N GLY A 732 8.30 -2.71 15.79
CA GLY A 732 7.53 -3.86 15.28
C GLY A 732 6.15 -3.49 14.73
N GLU A 733 5.79 -2.21 14.73
CA GLU A 733 4.39 -1.76 14.61
C GLU A 733 4.12 -0.91 13.35
N GLY A 734 5.16 -0.34 12.72
CA GLY A 734 5.06 0.47 11.48
C GLY A 734 5.48 -0.24 10.17
N GLY A 735 5.75 -1.55 10.23
CA GLY A 735 6.51 -2.29 9.21
C GLY A 735 5.88 -2.40 7.81
N PHE A 736 4.56 -2.34 7.68
CA PHE A 736 3.86 -2.70 6.43
C PHE A 736 4.19 -1.78 5.23
N ILE A 737 4.45 -0.49 5.44
CA ILE A 737 4.85 0.47 4.38
C ILE A 737 6.24 1.05 4.63
N ALA A 738 6.53 1.41 5.88
CA ALA A 738 7.67 2.26 6.20
C ALA A 738 9.01 1.53 6.06
N GLN A 739 9.06 0.26 6.47
CA GLN A 739 10.28 -0.53 6.46
C GLN A 739 10.80 -0.82 5.04
N PRO A 740 10.02 -1.38 4.08
CA PRO A 740 10.53 -1.63 2.72
C PRO A 740 11.00 -0.36 2.02
N LEU A 741 10.32 0.77 2.27
CA LEU A 741 10.70 2.07 1.73
C LEU A 741 12.04 2.54 2.33
N ALA A 742 12.20 2.50 3.65
CA ALA A 742 13.43 2.90 4.33
C ALA A 742 14.63 2.03 3.94
N VAL A 743 14.44 0.72 3.82
CA VAL A 743 15.48 -0.24 3.35
C VAL A 743 15.97 0.14 1.95
N VAL A 744 15.05 0.42 1.02
CA VAL A 744 15.43 0.84 -0.34
C VAL A 744 16.23 2.13 -0.31
N VAL A 745 15.77 3.15 0.42
CA VAL A 745 16.44 4.45 0.47
C VAL A 745 17.82 4.35 1.12
N ILE A 746 17.98 3.62 2.21
CA ILE A 746 19.28 3.39 2.86
C ILE A 746 20.23 2.65 1.92
N GLY A 747 19.79 1.52 1.36
CA GLY A 747 20.61 0.73 0.45
C GLY A 747 21.08 1.56 -0.74
N GLY A 748 20.15 2.29 -1.36
CA GLY A 748 20.47 3.15 -2.50
C GLY A 748 21.36 4.33 -2.15
N LEU A 749 21.22 4.93 -0.97
CA LEU A 749 22.11 6.00 -0.49
C LEU A 749 23.55 5.48 -0.28
N VAL A 750 23.73 4.30 0.29
CA VAL A 750 25.06 3.72 0.52
C VAL A 750 25.82 3.55 -0.79
N THR A 751 25.22 2.92 -1.80
CA THR A 751 25.90 2.71 -3.09
C THR A 751 26.01 4.00 -3.89
N SER A 752 24.95 4.80 -3.95
CA SER A 752 24.95 6.05 -4.71
C SER A 752 25.90 7.09 -4.17
N THR A 753 26.11 7.19 -2.85
CA THR A 753 27.07 8.13 -2.26
C THR A 753 28.49 7.80 -2.69
N LEU A 754 28.86 6.51 -2.60
CA LEU A 754 30.18 6.03 -3.01
C LEU A 754 30.41 6.20 -4.52
N LEU A 755 29.39 5.88 -5.32
CA LEU A 755 29.46 6.00 -6.77
C LEU A 755 29.38 7.45 -7.24
N THR A 756 28.65 8.34 -6.58
CA THR A 756 28.60 9.77 -6.92
C THR A 756 29.94 10.44 -6.65
N LEU A 757 30.61 10.11 -5.55
CA LEU A 757 31.93 10.65 -5.23
C LEU A 757 33.04 10.14 -6.17
N LEU A 758 32.85 9.01 -6.87
CA LEU A 758 33.87 8.44 -7.74
C LEU A 758 33.50 8.54 -9.22
N LEU A 759 32.36 7.97 -9.61
CA LEU A 759 31.91 7.84 -10.99
C LEU A 759 31.59 9.19 -11.63
N VAL A 760 30.82 10.06 -10.97
CA VAL A 760 30.40 11.35 -11.54
C VAL A 760 31.61 12.24 -11.88
N PRO A 761 32.59 12.45 -10.98
CA PRO A 761 33.88 13.08 -11.28
C PRO A 761 34.62 12.49 -12.48
N THR A 762 34.70 11.15 -12.56
CA THR A 762 35.44 10.49 -13.66
C THR A 762 34.77 10.66 -15.01
N LEU A 763 33.44 10.58 -15.07
CA LEU A 763 32.65 10.79 -16.28
C LEU A 763 32.73 12.25 -16.73
N TYR A 764 32.65 13.20 -15.79
CA TYR A 764 32.85 14.63 -16.07
C TYR A 764 34.23 14.88 -16.67
N ALA A 765 35.30 14.42 -16.01
CA ALA A 765 36.66 14.58 -16.51
C ALA A 765 36.85 13.92 -17.89
N MET A 766 36.26 12.74 -18.12
CA MET A 766 36.36 12.04 -19.40
C MET A 766 35.70 12.83 -20.54
N LEU A 767 34.53 13.41 -20.31
CA LEU A 767 33.79 14.16 -21.33
C LEU A 767 34.42 15.52 -21.61
N GLU A 768 34.77 16.29 -20.57
CA GLU A 768 35.37 17.62 -20.75
C GLU A 768 36.79 17.53 -21.35
N LEU A 769 37.62 16.57 -20.94
CA LEU A 769 38.93 16.36 -21.59
C LEU A 769 38.80 15.94 -23.07
N ARG A 770 37.74 15.20 -23.44
CA ARG A 770 37.46 14.86 -24.84
C ARG A 770 37.01 16.09 -25.62
N LYS A 771 36.20 16.97 -25.03
CA LYS A 771 35.80 18.26 -25.64
C LYS A 771 37.02 19.17 -25.85
N GLU A 772 37.87 19.36 -24.85
CA GLU A 772 39.10 20.16 -24.96
C GLU A 772 40.03 19.62 -26.05
N ARG A 773 40.25 18.30 -26.12
CA ARG A 773 41.06 17.69 -27.19
C ARG A 773 40.45 17.89 -28.57
N ARG A 774 39.12 17.82 -28.70
CA ARG A 774 38.42 18.06 -29.98
C ARG A 774 38.46 19.53 -30.38
N ALA A 775 38.34 20.45 -29.42
CA ALA A 775 38.46 21.89 -29.64
C ALA A 775 39.87 22.25 -30.12
N LYS A 776 40.91 21.81 -29.40
CA LYS A 776 42.32 21.98 -29.80
C LYS A 776 42.63 21.38 -31.17
N LYS A 777 42.06 20.21 -31.50
CA LYS A 777 42.23 19.59 -32.83
C LYS A 777 41.49 20.36 -33.94
N ARG A 778 40.36 21.02 -33.63
CA ARG A 778 39.63 21.88 -34.57
C ARG A 778 40.33 23.22 -34.77
N GLU A 779 40.90 23.80 -33.72
CA GLU A 779 41.72 25.02 -33.78
C GLU A 779 43.00 24.76 -34.57
N ALA A 780 43.70 23.66 -34.30
CA ALA A 780 44.85 23.23 -35.09
C ALA A 780 44.48 23.07 -36.57
N LYS A 781 43.37 22.38 -36.89
CA LYS A 781 42.88 22.26 -38.28
C LYS A 781 42.46 23.58 -38.92
N ARG A 782 41.98 24.56 -38.13
CA ARG A 782 41.67 25.90 -38.65
C ARG A 782 42.95 26.66 -38.95
N ALA A 783 43.93 26.64 -38.04
CA ALA A 783 45.23 27.27 -38.23
C ALA A 783 45.95 26.75 -39.50
N THR A 784 45.98 25.43 -39.72
CA THR A 784 46.57 24.85 -40.94
C THR A 784 45.83 25.27 -42.21
N LYS A 785 44.51 25.48 -42.13
CA LYS A 785 43.69 25.91 -43.27
C LYS A 785 43.81 27.40 -43.58
N THR A 786 44.26 28.21 -42.63
CA THR A 786 44.57 29.64 -42.84
C THR A 786 45.96 29.82 -43.43
N GLU A 787 46.93 28.96 -43.09
CA GLU A 787 48.26 28.95 -43.72
C GLU A 787 48.21 28.55 -45.20
N ASP A 788 47.29 27.64 -45.60
CA ASP A 788 47.07 27.28 -47.01
C ASP A 788 46.37 28.37 -47.85
N LEU A 789 45.94 29.49 -47.25
CA LEU A 789 45.24 30.59 -47.92
C LEU A 789 46.07 31.88 -48.04
N GLU A 790 47.32 31.90 -47.56
CA GLU A 790 48.26 32.95 -47.94
C GLU A 790 48.89 32.62 -49.30
N PRO A 791 48.60 33.37 -50.38
CA PRO A 791 49.36 33.22 -51.61
C PRO A 791 50.80 33.69 -51.34
N ALA A 792 51.77 32.82 -51.62
CA ALA A 792 53.17 33.23 -51.76
C ALA A 792 53.24 34.43 -52.71
N GLY A 793 53.68 35.57 -52.19
CA GLY A 793 53.52 36.87 -52.84
C GLY A 793 54.28 37.03 -54.17
N VAL A 794 53.74 37.91 -55.02
CA VAL A 794 54.32 39.14 -55.61
C VAL A 794 53.28 39.75 -56.54
#